data_AF-A0A7X1J2S1-F1
#
_entry.id   AF-A0A7X1J2S1-F1
#
_cell.length_a   1.000
_cell.length_b   1.000
_cell.length_c   1.000
_cell.angle_alpha   90.00
_cell.angle_beta   90.00
_cell.angle_gamma   90.00
#
_symmetry.space_group_name_H-M   'P 1'
#
loop_
_entity.id
_entity.type
_entity.pdbx_description
1 polymer ?
#
loop_
_entity_poly.entity_id
_entity_poly.type
_entity_poly.pdbx_seq_one_letter_code
_entity_poly.pdbx_strand_id
1 'polypeptide(L)'
;MAEEIRAEGSESPSPRWADFYNDLAQAFTGQHTVLRGRRIVLDQDGGLRPALGGAAEQGRKGQMEGTVFFHPGDEHDDAGTRVPGDLKALRRRIAFTHPDITWESPGRDFLLRGGLVRSYQLDQVLDALHDLLGARPSEALSRDALTFALRQFPALTPGQRDRLSRIPFRVPLADGGWARAARCSYSPGWGTEGAQRLERFLKAGGSRIPELADQRRHWISGPDDWPAPVRDREAYLEFLTAVGVVDGLRLSVVGDRLGAQQGNDLAPRVLAQRFGLGDDLGPVWTADVRSRWTKFAHPWTPYAFQRPLAHLPGATEVADLGPTTRREFAELLILGFRTWGDEVFDVTVYRPEHPHKRDEHSWPTPFASFLRRTAWLPVEDAESDGPAFVTPGEAWFSTDGELPGFVPSLPLPTRRLLTDKAAAARLRRCGLRSWEAPRHAGAAVKHLGEILHRGDVPTHLSVSFKKHYGRAWSHLAQNTRWPWLTGEEVRLVVSRGNALGTFVPTAEDVPVHVCDEQAPLKEALVELAGHPVLVAGPESGDAIVEMADAHGIRTLRTSATDVQVRDRDGEPITPTGHADTLIDGREWLVTVVALAVELKSGSFLRRSERGVRALLERLRTVRVVRADAVEVVISGVLTEPPPTTRALPLPDADHPTVVVWHSEEGWDELQACTSALAQLLGRPGLQDALELVLVKLERQLDTHDPERIDDRTLAMALDTTEAKVAEIRRNLTGDVHDTVRLLRPALCCLLGPAWDEEAARALDRAAGEDELVQIVGRFTVSLTVPAAELVAFARSCTTPAELRDELGLDFQRFNEALTTLGPGYAPYSHPDLHEQAFGDFVRGHAGTLVDRLRERYVAAARDGADLSAYAGARRLHDLLPDPDWLPRFVTPPEDEMRARAQAWLRSHGADDDLGRTTDLPPVDRLRELNTAALDPLVPALARLVSAWCRRRGAPVPTGWQGAPLLEARTFLDGSGLSDLIELSEGQLLDVVRRGVGWPTGMPLTADAGLLGLTPADLAPRTGLAQGTAGSRGVGPATIMIGEKEVAVGRDHFSAIADLASRTVDEAFLAQSGKVRLDTVAPVPQLGRGGSSGTSRVVVARLHQVSEDQRSAIGLVGEVVARAWLQRHYPEVRWRSGYAAVINGDREASDSLGYDFEVAWRDTTRLYEVKALSEPVGERVEFELGPSEVDAARTHARGGRYRILLITAALDPEHRQVFELPNPFSAAGRERFRIVGKGLRYQCSPLRNSRRP
;
A
#
# COMPACT_ATOMS: atom_id res chain seq x y z
N MET A 1 7.30 -74.99 20.51
CA MET A 1 6.88 -73.90 21.44
C MET A 1 6.08 -72.80 20.75
N ALA A 2 6.65 -71.84 19.99
CA ALA A 2 5.83 -70.77 19.36
C ALA A 2 4.69 -71.30 18.46
N GLU A 3 4.95 -72.35 17.68
CA GLU A 3 3.93 -73.03 16.85
C GLU A 3 2.87 -73.76 17.69
N GLU A 4 3.26 -74.32 18.84
CA GLU A 4 2.34 -74.99 19.78
C GLU A 4 1.43 -73.98 20.48
N ILE A 5 1.99 -72.88 20.99
CA ILE A 5 1.22 -71.78 21.61
C ILE A 5 0.20 -71.20 20.62
N ARG A 6 0.56 -71.11 19.33
CA ARG A 6 -0.39 -70.69 18.28
C ARG A 6 -1.49 -71.73 18.01
N ALA A 7 -1.13 -73.01 17.96
CA ALA A 7 -2.07 -74.09 17.64
C ALA A 7 -3.13 -74.33 18.73
N GLU A 8 -2.82 -73.97 19.98
CA GLU A 8 -3.73 -74.12 21.12
C GLU A 8 -4.89 -73.11 21.15
N GLY A 9 -4.85 -72.04 20.35
CA GLY A 9 -5.98 -71.13 20.09
C GLY A 9 -6.67 -70.57 21.35
N SER A 10 -6.08 -69.56 22.02
CA SER A 10 -6.77 -68.85 23.10
C SER A 10 -7.65 -67.69 22.57
N GLU A 11 -8.81 -67.47 23.19
CA GLU A 11 -9.69 -66.30 22.91
C GLU A 11 -9.02 -64.95 23.28
N SER A 12 -7.95 -64.98 24.10
CA SER A 12 -7.09 -63.83 24.41
C SER A 12 -5.61 -64.23 24.28
N PRO A 13 -4.82 -63.63 23.36
CA PRO A 13 -3.39 -63.93 23.19
C PRO A 13 -2.51 -63.53 24.38
N SER A 14 -2.94 -62.55 25.18
CA SER A 14 -2.31 -62.18 26.46
C SER A 14 -2.98 -62.92 27.62
N PRO A 15 -2.23 -63.37 28.67
CA PRO A 15 -0.80 -63.09 28.95
C PRO A 15 0.21 -64.06 28.31
N ARG A 16 -0.24 -65.19 27.75
CA ARG A 16 0.64 -66.30 27.36
C ARG A 16 1.74 -65.94 26.34
N TRP A 17 1.43 -65.09 25.36
CA TRP A 17 2.45 -64.61 24.42
C TRP A 17 3.41 -63.61 25.05
N ALA A 18 2.97 -62.80 26.01
CA ALA A 18 3.85 -61.88 26.74
C ALA A 18 4.87 -62.65 27.59
N ASP A 19 4.41 -63.67 28.33
CA ASP A 19 5.27 -64.59 29.09
C ASP A 19 6.30 -65.28 28.17
N PHE A 20 5.86 -65.77 27.01
CA PHE A 20 6.76 -66.36 26.02
C PHE A 20 7.91 -65.42 25.60
N TYR A 21 7.63 -64.14 25.36
CA TYR A 21 8.68 -63.18 24.99
C TYR A 21 9.59 -62.81 26.18
N ASN A 22 9.06 -62.78 27.40
CA ASN A 22 9.86 -62.61 28.62
C ASN A 22 10.79 -63.82 28.85
N ASP A 23 10.30 -65.04 28.65
CA ASP A 23 11.09 -66.26 28.72
C ASP A 23 12.18 -66.28 27.65
N LEU A 24 11.88 -65.83 26.42
CA LEU A 24 12.89 -65.65 25.37
C LEU A 24 13.98 -64.65 25.81
N ALA A 25 13.59 -63.54 26.43
CA ALA A 25 14.54 -62.54 26.91
C ALA A 25 15.48 -63.12 27.97
N GLN A 26 14.97 -63.94 28.89
CA GLN A 26 15.79 -64.61 29.90
C GLN A 26 16.68 -65.70 29.27
N ALA A 27 16.09 -66.62 28.51
CA ALA A 27 16.76 -67.79 27.95
C ALA A 27 17.85 -67.45 26.93
N PHE A 28 17.68 -66.34 26.19
CA PHE A 28 18.62 -65.91 25.14
C PHE A 28 19.35 -64.61 25.49
N THR A 29 19.49 -64.29 26.78
CA THR A 29 20.25 -63.12 27.25
C THR A 29 21.65 -63.07 26.60
N GLY A 30 21.94 -62.02 25.83
CA GLY A 30 23.22 -61.86 25.13
C GLY A 30 23.40 -62.69 23.84
N GLN A 31 22.45 -63.54 23.46
CA GLN A 31 22.50 -64.43 22.27
C GLN A 31 21.32 -64.23 21.29
N HIS A 32 20.76 -63.01 21.24
CA HIS A 32 19.61 -62.67 20.39
C HIS A 32 19.80 -62.95 18.89
N THR A 33 21.03 -63.02 18.39
CA THR A 33 21.33 -63.29 16.97
C THR A 33 20.87 -64.68 16.51
N VAL A 34 20.77 -65.66 17.42
CA VAL A 34 20.32 -67.04 17.13
C VAL A 34 18.84 -67.10 16.75
N LEU A 35 18.07 -66.09 17.17
CA LEU A 35 16.63 -65.99 16.91
C LEU A 35 16.30 -65.30 15.57
N ARG A 36 17.29 -64.70 14.90
CA ARG A 36 17.11 -64.03 13.61
C ARG A 36 16.61 -65.00 12.53
N GLY A 37 15.57 -64.62 11.81
CA GLY A 37 14.92 -65.45 10.78
C GLY A 37 14.00 -66.56 11.32
N ARG A 38 13.93 -66.79 12.64
CA ARG A 38 13.06 -67.80 13.24
C ARG A 38 11.62 -67.29 13.36
N ARG A 39 10.62 -68.13 13.07
CA ARG A 39 9.19 -67.80 13.10
C ARG A 39 8.63 -67.75 14.53
N ILE A 40 8.95 -66.67 15.23
CA ILE A 40 8.66 -66.53 16.67
C ILE A 40 7.78 -65.32 16.99
N VAL A 41 7.47 -64.47 16.01
CA VAL A 41 6.69 -63.24 16.24
C VAL A 41 5.24 -63.47 15.83
N LEU A 42 4.31 -63.35 16.77
CA LEU A 42 2.87 -63.37 16.50
C LEU A 42 2.43 -62.02 15.91
N ASP A 43 1.87 -62.05 14.69
CA ASP A 43 1.38 -60.87 13.99
C ASP A 43 -0.08 -60.54 14.30
N GLN A 44 -0.54 -59.39 13.80
CA GLN A 44 -1.88 -58.87 13.99
C GLN A 44 -3.01 -59.70 13.36
N ASP A 45 -2.68 -60.70 12.53
CA ASP A 45 -3.64 -61.64 11.92
C ASP A 45 -3.60 -63.01 12.63
N GLY A 46 -2.89 -63.14 13.75
CA GLY A 46 -2.70 -64.39 14.47
C GLY A 46 -1.74 -65.38 13.76
N GLY A 47 -0.92 -64.89 12.82
CA GLY A 47 0.10 -65.65 12.09
C GLY A 47 1.49 -65.55 12.72
N LEU A 48 2.36 -66.52 12.45
CA LEU A 48 3.77 -66.46 12.87
C LEU A 48 4.68 -65.90 11.77
N ARG A 49 5.39 -64.83 12.12
CA ARG A 49 6.38 -64.12 11.31
C ARG A 49 7.81 -64.39 11.79
N PRO A 50 8.79 -64.42 10.85
CA PRO A 50 10.20 -64.50 11.20
C PRO A 50 10.65 -63.23 11.93
N ALA A 51 11.49 -63.39 12.95
CA ALA A 51 12.20 -62.26 13.55
C ALA A 51 13.24 -61.68 12.58
N LEU A 52 13.46 -60.37 12.65
CA LEU A 52 14.32 -59.64 11.71
C LEU A 52 15.79 -60.05 11.80
N GLY A 53 16.56 -59.80 10.73
CA GLY A 53 18.02 -59.99 10.69
C GLY A 53 18.49 -61.38 10.22
N GLY A 54 17.60 -62.24 9.72
CA GLY A 54 17.97 -63.52 9.12
C GLY A 54 18.90 -63.33 7.92
N ALA A 55 19.87 -64.24 7.75
CA ALA A 55 20.64 -64.26 6.51
C ALA A 55 19.69 -64.62 5.36
N ALA A 56 19.54 -63.71 4.39
CA ALA A 56 18.80 -64.03 3.17
C ALA A 56 19.40 -65.31 2.56
N GLU A 57 18.62 -66.39 2.51
CA GLU A 57 19.08 -67.67 1.97
C GLU A 57 19.75 -67.43 0.60
N GLN A 58 21.04 -67.73 0.51
CA GLN A 58 21.83 -67.62 -0.71
C GLN A 58 21.24 -68.58 -1.75
N GLY A 59 20.35 -68.06 -2.59
CA GLY A 59 19.65 -68.82 -3.63
C GLY A 59 18.34 -68.19 -4.10
N ARG A 60 17.67 -67.39 -3.26
CA ARG A 60 16.45 -66.64 -3.63
C ARG A 60 16.72 -65.14 -3.75
N LYS A 61 17.45 -64.73 -4.78
CA LYS A 61 17.56 -63.30 -5.16
C LYS A 61 16.17 -62.79 -5.60
N GLY A 62 15.45 -62.10 -4.70
CA GLY A 62 14.25 -61.35 -5.05
C GLY A 62 13.15 -61.27 -3.98
N GLN A 63 13.22 -62.04 -2.89
CA GLN A 63 12.22 -61.97 -1.81
C GLN A 63 12.82 -61.29 -0.59
N MET A 64 12.64 -59.98 -0.48
CA MET A 64 12.95 -59.27 0.77
C MET A 64 12.01 -59.80 1.87
N GLU A 65 12.54 -60.38 2.94
CA GLU A 65 11.74 -60.83 4.09
C GLU A 65 10.99 -59.63 4.67
N GLY A 66 9.70 -59.81 4.99
CA GLY A 66 8.85 -58.71 5.46
C GLY A 66 9.37 -58.09 6.76
N THR A 67 9.15 -56.79 6.94
CA THR A 67 9.47 -56.08 8.18
C THR A 67 8.34 -56.23 9.19
N VAL A 68 8.69 -56.40 10.47
CA VAL A 68 7.75 -56.49 11.58
C VAL A 68 8.01 -55.36 12.57
N PHE A 69 6.94 -54.63 12.91
CA PHE A 69 6.93 -53.55 13.89
C PHE A 69 6.16 -53.97 15.14
N PHE A 70 6.49 -53.40 16.29
CA PHE A 70 5.59 -53.48 17.45
C PHE A 70 4.24 -52.83 17.13
N HIS A 71 3.16 -53.36 17.69
CA HIS A 71 1.85 -52.73 17.60
C HIS A 71 1.89 -51.34 18.29
N PRO A 72 1.31 -50.28 17.71
CA PRO A 72 1.12 -49.01 18.41
C PRO A 72 0.19 -49.21 19.63
N GLY A 73 0.51 -48.64 20.78
CA GLY A 73 -0.36 -48.70 21.97
C GLY A 73 -1.57 -47.76 21.88
N ASP A 74 -2.49 -47.85 22.85
CA ASP A 74 -3.76 -47.10 22.91
C ASP A 74 -3.58 -45.56 22.90
N GLU A 75 -2.41 -45.05 23.30
CA GLU A 75 -2.06 -43.62 23.22
C GLU A 75 -1.93 -43.09 21.77
N HIS A 76 -1.88 -43.97 20.77
CA HIS A 76 -1.73 -43.63 19.34
C HIS A 76 -2.90 -44.20 18.50
N ASP A 77 -4.08 -44.38 19.08
CA ASP A 77 -5.25 -45.02 18.44
C ASP A 77 -5.96 -44.13 17.39
N ASP A 78 -5.18 -43.41 16.57
CA ASP A 78 -5.63 -42.95 15.27
C ASP A 78 -5.60 -44.14 14.32
N ALA A 79 -6.79 -44.70 14.05
CA ALA A 79 -7.06 -45.82 13.14
C ALA A 79 -6.45 -45.68 11.72
N GLY A 80 -5.88 -44.52 11.38
CA GLY A 80 -5.21 -44.26 10.12
C GLY A 80 -3.87 -44.98 9.95
N THR A 81 -3.13 -45.30 11.01
CA THR A 81 -1.68 -45.61 10.90
C THR A 81 -1.29 -47.06 10.55
N ARG A 82 -2.21 -48.01 10.63
CA ARG A 82 -1.94 -49.45 10.37
C ARG A 82 -2.08 -49.75 8.87
N VAL A 83 -1.36 -50.76 8.36
CA VAL A 83 -1.59 -51.25 6.99
C VAL A 83 -2.96 -51.93 6.94
N PRO A 84 -3.97 -51.35 6.26
CA PRO A 84 -5.33 -51.88 6.28
C PRO A 84 -5.43 -53.27 5.66
N GLY A 85 -6.41 -54.06 6.10
CA GLY A 85 -6.58 -55.46 5.68
C GLY A 85 -6.84 -55.66 4.19
N ASP A 86 -7.38 -54.65 3.52
CA ASP A 86 -7.62 -54.65 2.07
C ASP A 86 -6.33 -54.53 1.24
N LEU A 87 -5.23 -54.05 1.83
CA LEU A 87 -3.92 -53.88 1.17
C LEU A 87 -3.05 -55.15 1.32
N LYS A 88 -3.56 -56.28 0.79
CA LYS A 88 -3.02 -57.63 1.02
C LYS A 88 -1.55 -57.80 0.61
N ALA A 89 -1.09 -57.19 -0.48
CA ALA A 89 0.28 -57.33 -0.96
C ALA A 89 1.26 -56.60 -0.03
N LEU A 90 0.86 -55.42 0.47
CA LEU A 90 1.65 -54.65 1.43
C LEU A 90 1.63 -55.29 2.83
N ARG A 91 0.48 -55.75 3.32
CA ARG A 91 0.31 -56.42 4.63
C ARG A 91 1.11 -57.72 4.75
N ARG A 92 1.40 -58.39 3.63
CA ARG A 92 2.33 -59.53 3.59
C ARG A 92 3.77 -59.15 3.87
N ARG A 93 4.16 -57.89 3.64
CA ARG A 93 5.54 -57.39 3.72
C ARG A 93 5.80 -56.44 4.87
N ILE A 94 4.77 -55.75 5.37
CA ILE A 94 4.81 -54.92 6.56
C ILE A 94 3.75 -55.45 7.54
N ALA A 95 4.22 -56.05 8.63
CA ALA A 95 3.37 -56.61 9.67
C ALA A 95 3.61 -55.92 11.01
N PHE A 96 2.64 -56.05 11.90
CA PHE A 96 2.67 -55.53 13.27
C PHE A 96 2.54 -56.71 14.23
N THR A 97 3.10 -56.62 15.43
CA THR A 97 2.80 -57.62 16.45
C THR A 97 1.30 -57.62 16.80
N HIS A 98 0.79 -58.71 17.37
CA HIS A 98 -0.62 -58.78 17.74
C HIS A 98 -1.03 -57.64 18.71
N PRO A 99 -2.17 -56.94 18.48
CA PRO A 99 -2.64 -55.82 19.31
C PRO A 99 -2.82 -56.21 20.78
N ASP A 100 -3.45 -57.36 21.01
CA ASP A 100 -3.83 -57.80 22.36
C ASP A 100 -2.64 -58.30 23.20
N ILE A 101 -1.41 -58.30 22.68
CA ILE A 101 -0.23 -58.64 23.49
C ILE A 101 0.13 -57.46 24.38
N THR A 102 0.00 -57.66 25.68
CA THR A 102 0.53 -56.73 26.68
C THR A 102 2.05 -56.82 26.70
N TRP A 103 2.74 -55.75 26.30
CA TRP A 103 4.20 -55.73 26.23
C TRP A 103 4.83 -55.36 27.58
N GLU A 104 5.46 -56.32 28.25
CA GLU A 104 6.29 -56.06 29.42
C GLU A 104 7.73 -55.65 29.04
N SER A 105 8.38 -54.88 29.92
CA SER A 105 9.71 -54.30 29.66
C SER A 105 10.81 -55.32 29.33
N PRO A 106 10.93 -56.51 29.98
CA PRO A 106 12.01 -57.45 29.65
C PRO A 106 11.91 -58.04 28.23
N GLY A 107 10.75 -58.57 27.85
CA GLY A 107 10.51 -59.16 26.53
C GLY A 107 10.53 -58.13 25.39
N ARG A 108 9.91 -56.96 25.60
CA ARG A 108 9.91 -55.87 24.63
C ARG A 108 11.32 -55.32 24.38
N ASP A 109 12.07 -55.02 25.44
CA ASP A 109 13.44 -54.49 25.32
C ASP A 109 14.37 -55.48 24.62
N PHE A 110 14.23 -56.79 24.91
CA PHE A 110 15.04 -57.82 24.27
C PHE A 110 14.83 -57.87 22.75
N LEU A 111 13.57 -57.90 22.30
CA LEU A 111 13.24 -57.91 20.88
C LEU A 111 13.66 -56.61 20.18
N LEU A 112 13.50 -55.45 20.84
CA LEU A 112 13.86 -54.14 20.30
C LEU A 112 15.39 -53.95 20.20
N ARG A 113 16.12 -54.13 21.31
CA ARG A 113 17.59 -53.96 21.35
C ARG A 113 18.32 -55.01 20.52
N GLY A 114 17.77 -56.22 20.42
CA GLY A 114 18.29 -57.28 19.55
C GLY A 114 18.06 -57.03 18.06
N GLY A 115 17.27 -56.00 17.70
CA GLY A 115 16.89 -55.70 16.32
C GLY A 115 16.01 -56.79 15.69
N LEU A 116 15.28 -57.56 16.51
CA LEU A 116 14.43 -58.67 16.08
C LEU A 116 13.02 -58.19 15.68
N VAL A 117 12.56 -57.07 16.27
CA VAL A 117 11.33 -56.34 15.93
C VAL A 117 11.62 -54.83 15.99
N ARG A 118 11.09 -54.04 15.06
CA ARG A 118 11.30 -52.57 15.04
C ARG A 118 10.27 -51.84 15.92
N SER A 119 10.65 -50.72 16.52
CA SER A 119 9.69 -49.82 17.15
C SER A 119 8.78 -49.19 16.10
N TYR A 120 7.51 -49.00 16.44
CA TYR A 120 6.59 -48.30 15.55
C TYR A 120 6.85 -46.79 15.58
N GLN A 121 7.34 -46.27 14.46
CA GLN A 121 7.38 -44.85 14.13
C GLN A 121 7.10 -44.72 12.63
N LEU A 122 6.29 -43.74 12.24
CA LEU A 122 5.88 -43.56 10.84
C LEU A 122 7.09 -43.36 9.91
N ASP A 123 8.14 -42.69 10.38
CA ASP A 123 9.40 -42.53 9.65
C ASP A 123 10.08 -43.86 9.33
N GLN A 124 10.04 -44.84 10.24
CA GLN A 124 10.59 -46.17 10.01
C GLN A 124 9.73 -46.99 9.04
N VAL A 125 8.42 -46.74 8.99
CA VAL A 125 7.52 -47.33 7.98
C VAL A 125 7.83 -46.75 6.60
N LEU A 126 8.06 -45.44 6.50
CA LEU A 126 8.50 -44.79 5.26
C LEU A 126 9.87 -45.31 4.80
N ASP A 127 10.81 -45.58 5.71
CA ASP A 127 12.09 -46.21 5.39
C ASP A 127 11.91 -47.66 4.89
N ALA A 128 11.02 -48.43 5.53
CA ALA A 128 10.69 -49.77 5.04
C ALA A 128 10.05 -49.75 3.64
N LEU A 129 9.21 -48.75 3.34
CA LEU A 129 8.67 -48.53 2.00
C LEU A 129 9.76 -48.16 1.00
N HIS A 130 10.73 -47.32 1.38
CA HIS A 130 11.88 -46.98 0.54
C HIS A 130 12.65 -48.22 0.11
N ASP A 131 13.02 -49.07 1.07
CA ASP A 131 13.78 -50.29 0.81
C ASP A 131 12.99 -51.29 -0.05
N LEU A 132 11.72 -51.52 0.30
CA LEU A 132 10.84 -52.48 -0.36
C LEU A 132 10.53 -52.11 -1.81
N LEU A 133 10.31 -50.82 -2.08
CA LEU A 133 10.05 -50.30 -3.42
C LEU A 133 11.35 -50.07 -4.23
N GLY A 134 12.51 -50.05 -3.57
CA GLY A 134 13.82 -49.91 -4.21
C GLY A 134 14.17 -51.06 -5.17
N ALA A 135 13.60 -52.24 -4.95
CA ALA A 135 13.71 -53.40 -5.82
C ALA A 135 12.83 -53.27 -7.10
N ARG A 136 12.53 -54.39 -7.77
CA ARG A 136 11.48 -54.46 -8.81
C ARG A 136 10.18 -54.97 -8.16
N PRO A 137 9.36 -54.10 -7.53
CA PRO A 137 8.12 -54.53 -6.88
C PRO A 137 7.10 -55.02 -7.92
N SER A 138 6.22 -55.94 -7.52
CA SER A 138 5.06 -56.30 -8.34
C SER A 138 4.09 -55.13 -8.45
N GLU A 139 3.21 -55.14 -9.45
CA GLU A 139 2.17 -54.12 -9.62
C GLU A 139 1.23 -54.07 -8.43
N ALA A 140 0.81 -55.23 -7.91
CA ALA A 140 -0.03 -55.32 -6.71
C ALA A 140 0.63 -54.66 -5.48
N LEU A 141 1.94 -54.86 -5.30
CA LEU A 141 2.68 -54.24 -4.19
C LEU A 141 2.85 -52.73 -4.41
N SER A 142 3.07 -52.29 -5.65
CA SER A 142 3.19 -50.88 -6.01
C SER A 142 1.87 -50.14 -5.77
N ARG A 143 0.75 -50.73 -6.19
CA ARG A 143 -0.60 -50.22 -5.96
C ARG A 143 -0.90 -50.12 -4.47
N ASP A 144 -0.72 -51.21 -3.73
CA ASP A 144 -1.04 -51.23 -2.30
C ASP A 144 -0.16 -50.22 -1.51
N ALA A 145 1.12 -50.07 -1.86
CA ALA A 145 2.00 -49.08 -1.26
C ALA A 145 1.59 -47.63 -1.58
N LEU A 146 1.21 -47.35 -2.83
CA LEU A 146 0.73 -46.03 -3.25
C LEU A 146 -0.59 -45.68 -2.53
N THR A 147 -1.53 -46.62 -2.48
CA THR A 147 -2.80 -46.45 -1.77
C THR A 147 -2.59 -46.26 -0.26
N PHE A 148 -1.67 -47.01 0.35
CA PHE A 148 -1.32 -46.82 1.76
C PHE A 148 -0.77 -45.42 2.01
N ALA A 149 0.22 -44.98 1.23
CA ALA A 149 0.83 -43.66 1.37
C ALA A 149 -0.17 -42.52 1.17
N LEU A 150 -1.07 -42.65 0.18
CA LEU A 150 -2.16 -41.69 -0.03
C LEU A 150 -3.10 -41.61 1.18
N ARG A 151 -3.48 -42.76 1.78
CA ARG A 151 -4.32 -42.79 3.00
C ARG A 151 -3.64 -42.14 4.20
N GLN A 152 -2.30 -42.25 4.30
CA GLN A 152 -1.53 -41.62 5.38
C GLN A 152 -1.28 -40.12 5.14
N PHE A 153 -1.34 -39.66 3.89
CA PHE A 153 -0.89 -38.33 3.48
C PHE A 153 -1.47 -37.17 4.31
N PRO A 154 -2.78 -37.15 4.67
CA PRO A 154 -3.34 -36.08 5.50
C PRO A 154 -2.70 -35.98 6.89
N ALA A 155 -2.25 -37.11 7.45
CA ALA A 155 -1.62 -37.19 8.77
C ALA A 155 -0.10 -36.93 8.76
N LEU A 156 0.51 -36.79 7.58
CA LEU A 156 1.96 -36.53 7.48
C LEU A 156 2.30 -35.09 7.79
N THR A 157 3.35 -34.91 8.61
CA THR A 157 3.99 -33.61 8.82
C THR A 157 4.65 -33.10 7.53
N PRO A 158 4.88 -31.79 7.37
CA PRO A 158 5.54 -31.25 6.17
C PRO A 158 6.89 -31.91 5.85
N GLY A 159 7.74 -32.13 6.88
CA GLY A 159 9.03 -32.79 6.69
C GLY A 159 8.92 -34.26 6.24
N GLN A 160 7.84 -34.96 6.61
CA GLN A 160 7.56 -36.32 6.13
C GLN A 160 7.03 -36.31 4.69
N ARG A 161 6.20 -35.33 4.32
CA ARG A 161 5.73 -35.15 2.93
C ARG A 161 6.90 -34.92 1.97
N ASP A 162 7.90 -34.12 2.36
CA ASP A 162 9.10 -33.86 1.55
C ASP A 162 9.93 -35.13 1.28
N ARG A 163 9.89 -36.11 2.19
CA ARG A 163 10.59 -37.40 2.02
C ARG A 163 9.92 -38.30 0.98
N LEU A 164 8.63 -38.14 0.71
CA LEU A 164 7.88 -39.05 -0.18
C LEU A 164 8.46 -39.12 -1.59
N SER A 165 8.94 -37.99 -2.12
CA SER A 165 9.62 -37.91 -3.42
C SER A 165 10.87 -38.79 -3.54
N ARG A 166 11.50 -39.16 -2.42
CA ARG A 166 12.68 -40.04 -2.36
C ARG A 166 12.33 -41.51 -2.28
N ILE A 167 11.08 -41.84 -1.95
CA ILE A 167 10.57 -43.20 -1.95
C ILE A 167 10.22 -43.56 -3.40
N PRO A 168 10.72 -44.69 -3.95
CA PRO A 168 10.52 -45.04 -5.36
C PRO A 168 9.12 -45.59 -5.65
N PHE A 169 8.07 -44.84 -5.23
CA PHE A 169 6.68 -45.10 -5.59
C PHE A 169 6.53 -45.22 -7.10
N ARG A 170 5.68 -46.15 -7.53
CA ARG A 170 5.33 -46.32 -8.93
C ARG A 170 3.88 -45.91 -9.14
N VAL A 171 3.60 -45.27 -10.26
CA VAL A 171 2.29 -44.78 -10.68
C VAL A 171 1.90 -45.43 -12.00
N PRO A 172 0.59 -45.64 -12.24
CA PRO A 172 0.08 -46.15 -13.50
C PRO A 172 0.26 -45.11 -14.61
N LEU A 173 0.69 -45.57 -15.78
CA LEU A 173 0.84 -44.79 -17.00
C LEU A 173 -0.42 -44.89 -17.86
N ALA A 174 -0.59 -43.95 -18.79
CA ALA A 174 -1.71 -43.94 -19.73
C ALA A 174 -1.74 -45.14 -20.69
N ASP A 175 -0.62 -45.85 -20.87
CA ASP A 175 -0.51 -47.07 -21.69
C ASP A 175 -0.77 -48.36 -20.89
N GLY A 176 -1.17 -48.25 -19.62
CA GLY A 176 -1.40 -49.38 -18.71
C GLY A 176 -0.13 -49.89 -18.01
N GLY A 177 1.05 -49.36 -18.33
CA GLY A 177 2.29 -49.67 -17.64
C GLY A 177 2.42 -49.02 -16.26
N TRP A 178 3.49 -49.34 -15.53
CA TRP A 178 3.84 -48.68 -14.26
C TRP A 178 5.26 -48.12 -14.32
N ALA A 179 5.45 -46.88 -13.89
CA ALA A 179 6.75 -46.22 -13.81
C ALA A 179 6.94 -45.46 -12.50
N ARG A 180 8.19 -45.13 -12.15
CA ARG A 180 8.49 -44.38 -10.91
C ARG A 180 7.87 -42.98 -10.99
N ALA A 181 7.18 -42.55 -9.93
CA ALA A 181 6.48 -41.27 -9.87
C ALA A 181 7.38 -40.08 -10.26
N ALA A 182 8.60 -40.04 -9.71
CA ALA A 182 9.63 -39.04 -10.02
C ALA A 182 10.08 -38.99 -11.51
N ARG A 183 9.63 -39.92 -12.36
CA ARG A 183 9.92 -39.95 -13.81
C ARG A 183 8.67 -39.69 -14.67
N CYS A 184 7.53 -39.45 -14.03
CA CYS A 184 6.24 -39.28 -14.69
C CYS A 184 5.77 -37.82 -14.62
N SER A 185 4.86 -37.47 -15.51
CA SER A 185 4.16 -36.18 -15.50
C SER A 185 2.65 -36.38 -15.55
N TYR A 186 1.90 -35.37 -15.14
CA TYR A 186 0.44 -35.38 -15.27
C TYR A 186 0.01 -35.51 -16.73
N SER A 187 -0.96 -36.39 -17.00
CA SER A 187 -1.69 -36.36 -18.26
C SER A 187 -2.71 -35.21 -18.26
N PRO A 188 -3.14 -34.73 -19.45
CA PRO A 188 -4.13 -33.64 -19.55
C PRO A 188 -5.45 -33.92 -18.84
N GLY A 189 -5.84 -35.19 -18.67
CA GLY A 189 -7.04 -35.60 -17.94
C GLY A 189 -7.06 -35.17 -16.46
N TRP A 190 -5.88 -34.99 -15.85
CA TRP A 190 -5.74 -34.43 -14.50
C TRP A 190 -5.95 -32.93 -14.43
N GLY A 191 -6.04 -32.24 -15.57
CA GLY A 191 -6.47 -30.84 -15.70
C GLY A 191 -5.55 -29.83 -15.02
N THR A 192 -4.28 -30.19 -14.81
CA THR A 192 -3.26 -29.28 -14.33
C THR A 192 -2.82 -28.33 -15.44
N GLU A 193 -2.39 -27.12 -15.08
CA GLU A 193 -2.00 -26.09 -16.06
C GLU A 193 -0.84 -26.58 -16.95
N GLY A 194 0.19 -27.20 -16.36
CA GLY A 194 1.35 -27.67 -17.10
C GLY A 194 1.06 -28.82 -18.05
N ALA A 195 0.26 -29.80 -17.65
CA ALA A 195 -0.14 -30.91 -18.51
C ALA A 195 -0.93 -30.44 -19.73
N GLN A 196 -1.89 -29.53 -19.54
CA GLN A 196 -2.67 -28.95 -20.63
C GLN A 196 -1.79 -28.15 -21.59
N ARG A 197 -0.89 -27.30 -21.07
CA ARG A 197 0.05 -26.53 -21.89
C ARG A 197 1.02 -27.42 -22.65
N LEU A 198 1.51 -28.49 -22.04
CA LEU A 198 2.39 -29.45 -22.70
C LEU A 198 1.68 -30.15 -23.85
N GLU A 199 0.41 -30.54 -23.65
CA GLU A 199 -0.40 -31.08 -24.73
C GLU A 199 -0.61 -30.08 -25.87
N ARG A 200 -0.93 -28.81 -25.55
CA ARG A 200 -1.07 -27.75 -26.55
C ARG A 200 0.21 -27.55 -27.36
N PHE A 201 1.37 -27.44 -26.69
CA PHE A 201 2.67 -27.33 -27.35
C PHE A 201 2.92 -28.52 -28.31
N LEU A 202 2.68 -29.75 -27.84
CA LEU A 202 2.89 -30.94 -28.66
C LEU A 202 1.93 -30.99 -29.86
N LYS A 203 0.67 -30.57 -29.69
CA LYS A 203 -0.32 -30.44 -30.79
C LYS A 203 0.05 -29.33 -31.78
N ALA A 204 0.59 -28.22 -31.29
CA ALA A 204 1.00 -27.06 -32.08
C ALA A 204 2.28 -27.26 -32.91
N GLY A 205 2.91 -28.44 -32.84
CA GLY A 205 4.08 -28.78 -33.65
C GLY A 205 5.26 -29.34 -32.86
N GLY A 206 5.25 -29.26 -31.52
CA GLY A 206 6.30 -29.82 -30.68
C GLY A 206 6.48 -31.33 -30.84
N SER A 207 5.43 -32.06 -31.26
CA SER A 207 5.49 -33.49 -31.53
C SER A 207 6.34 -33.89 -32.75
N ARG A 208 6.78 -32.92 -33.58
CA ARG A 208 7.74 -33.17 -34.67
C ARG A 208 9.16 -33.43 -34.17
N ILE A 209 9.46 -33.03 -32.93
CA ILE A 209 10.74 -33.26 -32.26
C ILE A 209 10.61 -34.57 -31.45
N PRO A 210 11.26 -35.68 -31.87
CA PRO A 210 11.04 -37.00 -31.26
C PRO A 210 11.27 -37.04 -29.74
N GLU A 211 12.28 -36.33 -29.27
CA GLU A 211 12.68 -36.26 -27.85
C GLU A 211 11.62 -35.57 -26.98
N LEU A 212 10.97 -34.53 -27.52
CA LEU A 212 9.88 -33.84 -26.83
C LEU A 212 8.56 -34.62 -26.96
N ALA A 213 8.35 -35.34 -28.07
CA ALA A 213 7.20 -36.22 -28.24
C ALA A 213 7.22 -37.40 -27.24
N ASP A 214 8.41 -37.91 -26.88
CA ASP A 214 8.60 -39.00 -25.92
C ASP A 214 8.09 -38.67 -24.50
N GLN A 215 7.88 -37.39 -24.18
CA GLN A 215 7.26 -36.95 -22.92
C GLN A 215 5.89 -37.63 -22.69
N ARG A 216 5.12 -37.90 -23.77
CA ARG A 216 3.80 -38.57 -23.67
C ARG A 216 3.87 -39.99 -23.11
N ARG A 217 4.98 -40.71 -23.32
CA ARG A 217 5.17 -42.08 -22.80
C ARG A 217 5.24 -42.15 -21.27
N HIS A 218 5.38 -40.99 -20.62
CA HIS A 218 5.55 -40.87 -19.19
C HIS A 218 4.39 -40.14 -18.53
N TRP A 219 3.30 -39.93 -19.27
CA TRP A 219 2.05 -39.42 -18.73
C TRP A 219 1.38 -40.48 -17.87
N ILE A 220 0.99 -40.08 -16.65
CA ILE A 220 0.21 -40.95 -15.78
C ILE A 220 -1.20 -41.17 -16.33
N SER A 221 -1.82 -42.30 -15.98
CA SER A 221 -3.22 -42.56 -16.32
C SER A 221 -4.12 -41.42 -15.83
N GLY A 222 -5.17 -41.07 -16.58
CA GLY A 222 -6.14 -40.05 -16.18
C GLY A 222 -6.93 -40.46 -14.92
N PRO A 223 -7.67 -39.54 -14.28
CA PRO A 223 -8.45 -39.85 -13.09
C PRO A 223 -9.56 -40.89 -13.36
N ASP A 224 -10.14 -40.90 -14.56
CA ASP A 224 -11.19 -41.83 -14.97
C ASP A 224 -10.64 -43.24 -15.24
N ASP A 225 -9.40 -43.32 -15.72
CA ASP A 225 -8.69 -44.57 -16.02
C ASP A 225 -7.75 -44.99 -14.87
N TRP A 226 -7.89 -44.37 -13.70
CA TRP A 226 -7.06 -44.71 -12.54
C TRP A 226 -7.42 -46.09 -11.99
N PRO A 227 -6.46 -46.92 -11.54
CA PRO A 227 -6.73 -48.28 -11.04
C PRO A 227 -7.70 -48.37 -9.85
N ALA A 228 -8.00 -47.24 -9.20
CA ALA A 228 -9.00 -47.14 -8.14
C ALA A 228 -9.81 -45.84 -8.32
N PRO A 229 -11.07 -45.77 -7.86
CA PRO A 229 -11.88 -44.56 -8.01
C PRO A 229 -11.23 -43.33 -7.35
N VAL A 230 -10.98 -42.29 -8.14
CA VAL A 230 -10.50 -40.99 -7.65
C VAL A 230 -11.69 -40.18 -7.13
N ARG A 231 -11.92 -40.23 -5.82
CA ARG A 231 -13.06 -39.51 -5.17
C ARG A 231 -12.78 -38.04 -4.90
N ASP A 232 -11.53 -37.73 -4.56
CA ASP A 232 -11.06 -36.38 -4.28
C ASP A 232 -9.85 -36.09 -5.17
N ARG A 233 -10.08 -35.32 -6.23
CA ARG A 233 -9.04 -35.00 -7.21
C ARG A 233 -7.95 -34.12 -6.62
N GLU A 234 -8.30 -33.19 -5.74
CA GLU A 234 -7.36 -32.22 -5.18
C GLU A 234 -6.37 -32.91 -4.23
N ALA A 235 -6.87 -33.78 -3.34
CA ALA A 235 -6.02 -34.58 -2.47
C ALA A 235 -5.05 -35.50 -3.26
N TYR A 236 -5.51 -36.05 -4.39
CA TYR A 236 -4.64 -36.81 -5.28
C TYR A 236 -3.58 -35.94 -5.95
N LEU A 237 -3.93 -34.73 -6.42
CA LEU A 237 -2.97 -33.82 -7.02
C LEU A 237 -1.88 -33.43 -6.01
N GLU A 238 -2.25 -33.08 -4.78
CA GLU A 238 -1.29 -32.75 -3.71
C GLU A 238 -0.36 -33.94 -3.40
N PHE A 239 -0.93 -35.13 -3.21
CA PHE A 239 -0.17 -36.35 -2.95
C PHE A 239 0.75 -36.75 -4.11
N LEU A 240 0.24 -36.75 -5.34
CA LEU A 240 1.00 -37.15 -6.54
C LEU A 240 2.18 -36.19 -6.78
N THR A 241 1.98 -34.90 -6.51
CA THR A 241 3.06 -33.90 -6.54
C THR A 241 4.11 -34.21 -5.46
N ALA A 242 3.67 -34.53 -4.23
CA ALA A 242 4.58 -34.87 -3.12
C ALA A 242 5.43 -36.14 -3.36
N VAL A 243 4.89 -37.15 -4.06
CA VAL A 243 5.66 -38.35 -4.47
C VAL A 243 6.52 -38.12 -5.72
N GLY A 244 6.43 -36.95 -6.36
CA GLY A 244 7.35 -36.50 -7.42
C GLY A 244 6.77 -36.49 -8.85
N VAL A 245 5.47 -36.60 -9.05
CA VAL A 245 4.86 -36.40 -10.38
C VAL A 245 4.96 -34.92 -10.75
N VAL A 246 5.51 -34.63 -11.93
CA VAL A 246 5.75 -33.26 -12.40
C VAL A 246 4.56 -32.72 -13.20
N ASP A 247 4.24 -31.43 -13.03
CA ASP A 247 3.31 -30.72 -13.89
C ASP A 247 4.03 -29.99 -15.03
N GLY A 248 3.80 -30.43 -16.28
CA GLY A 248 4.42 -29.86 -17.47
C GLY A 248 5.71 -30.57 -17.92
N LEU A 249 6.71 -29.80 -18.36
CA LEU A 249 7.95 -30.33 -18.94
C LEU A 249 8.78 -31.12 -17.92
N ARG A 250 9.09 -32.38 -18.25
CA ARG A 250 10.03 -33.20 -17.49
C ARG A 250 11.43 -33.11 -18.09
N LEU A 251 12.37 -32.67 -17.26
CA LEU A 251 13.79 -32.64 -17.60
C LEU A 251 14.38 -34.06 -17.55
N SER A 252 15.28 -34.35 -18.50
CA SER A 252 16.15 -35.52 -18.45
C SER A 252 17.45 -35.21 -17.70
N VAL A 253 18.30 -36.22 -17.52
CA VAL A 253 19.63 -36.03 -16.94
C VAL A 253 20.69 -36.72 -17.78
N VAL A 254 21.90 -36.15 -17.78
CA VAL A 254 23.10 -36.72 -18.41
C VAL A 254 24.21 -36.93 -17.38
N GLY A 255 25.17 -37.81 -17.68
CA GLY A 255 26.31 -38.10 -16.82
C GLY A 255 26.06 -39.06 -15.65
N ASP A 256 24.88 -39.67 -15.58
CA ASP A 256 24.49 -40.66 -14.56
C ASP A 256 25.44 -41.87 -14.51
N ARG A 257 25.98 -42.29 -15.67
CA ARG A 257 26.91 -43.43 -15.82
C ARG A 257 28.38 -43.02 -15.88
N LEU A 258 28.71 -41.74 -15.67
CA LEU A 258 30.08 -41.26 -15.80
C LEU A 258 30.99 -41.79 -14.68
N GLY A 259 30.48 -41.91 -13.45
CA GLY A 259 31.27 -42.27 -12.28
C GLY A 259 32.34 -41.23 -11.93
N ALA A 260 33.26 -41.59 -11.03
CA ALA A 260 34.41 -40.76 -10.72
C ALA A 260 35.47 -40.86 -11.84
N GLN A 261 36.01 -39.74 -12.29
CA GLN A 261 37.00 -39.64 -13.36
C GLN A 261 38.17 -38.76 -12.92
N GLN A 262 39.37 -38.95 -13.46
CA GLN A 262 40.50 -38.06 -13.14
C GLN A 262 40.16 -36.62 -13.54
N GLY A 263 40.54 -35.64 -12.72
CA GLY A 263 40.24 -34.22 -13.00
C GLY A 263 40.71 -33.74 -14.38
N ASN A 264 41.85 -34.24 -14.88
CA ASN A 264 42.38 -33.95 -16.21
C ASN A 264 41.50 -34.51 -17.35
N ASP A 265 40.75 -35.59 -17.09
CA ASP A 265 39.87 -36.24 -18.07
C ASP A 265 38.49 -35.56 -18.15
N LEU A 266 38.16 -34.69 -17.18
CA LEU A 266 36.92 -33.90 -17.15
C LEU A 266 37.03 -32.61 -17.98
N ALA A 267 37.48 -32.72 -19.23
CA ALA A 267 37.47 -31.60 -20.15
C ALA A 267 36.02 -31.29 -20.63
N PRO A 268 35.49 -30.05 -20.44
CA PRO A 268 34.09 -29.76 -20.77
C PRO A 268 33.69 -30.09 -22.22
N ARG A 269 34.59 -29.84 -23.19
CA ARG A 269 34.35 -30.17 -24.61
C ARG A 269 34.19 -31.67 -24.85
N VAL A 270 34.99 -32.50 -24.19
CA VAL A 270 34.92 -33.97 -24.32
C VAL A 270 33.66 -34.50 -23.64
N LEU A 271 33.31 -33.94 -22.48
CA LEU A 271 32.07 -34.27 -21.79
C LEU A 271 30.84 -33.88 -22.60
N ALA A 272 30.85 -32.73 -23.29
CA ALA A 272 29.75 -32.30 -24.14
C ALA A 272 29.44 -33.31 -25.25
N GLN A 273 30.49 -33.83 -25.90
CA GLN A 273 30.37 -34.88 -26.91
C GLN A 273 29.89 -36.20 -26.30
N ARG A 274 30.47 -36.61 -25.16
CA ARG A 274 30.08 -37.85 -24.47
C ARG A 274 28.65 -37.81 -23.94
N PHE A 275 28.14 -36.64 -23.59
CA PHE A 275 26.75 -36.43 -23.17
C PHE A 275 25.78 -36.24 -24.33
N GLY A 276 26.26 -36.17 -25.58
CA GLY A 276 25.43 -36.02 -26.76
C GLY A 276 24.73 -34.67 -26.85
N LEU A 277 25.36 -33.57 -26.42
CA LEU A 277 24.75 -32.24 -26.38
C LEU A 277 24.57 -31.57 -27.76
N GLY A 278 24.93 -32.24 -28.85
CA GLY A 278 24.88 -31.67 -30.20
C GLY A 278 25.86 -30.50 -30.42
N ASP A 279 25.86 -29.98 -31.65
CA ASP A 279 26.78 -28.93 -32.09
C ASP A 279 26.32 -27.53 -31.66
N ASP A 280 25.03 -27.33 -31.36
CA ASP A 280 24.49 -26.05 -30.89
C ASP A 280 24.71 -25.85 -29.37
N LEU A 281 24.31 -26.81 -28.54
CA LEU A 281 24.37 -26.68 -27.09
C LEU A 281 25.75 -27.04 -26.51
N GLY A 282 26.49 -27.97 -27.13
CA GLY A 282 27.80 -28.42 -26.64
C GLY A 282 28.85 -27.30 -26.48
N PRO A 283 29.07 -26.45 -27.50
CA PRO A 283 29.97 -25.29 -27.40
C PRO A 283 29.48 -24.24 -26.40
N VAL A 284 28.17 -23.99 -26.37
CA VAL A 284 27.53 -23.04 -25.45
C VAL A 284 27.74 -23.45 -23.98
N TRP A 285 27.49 -24.72 -23.65
CA TRP A 285 27.74 -25.25 -22.31
C TRP A 285 29.23 -25.22 -21.95
N THR A 286 30.10 -25.59 -22.90
CA THR A 286 31.56 -25.54 -22.70
C THR A 286 32.05 -24.13 -22.36
N ALA A 287 31.55 -23.11 -23.07
CA ALA A 287 31.88 -21.71 -22.81
C ALA A 287 31.34 -21.24 -21.45
N ASP A 288 30.10 -21.63 -21.09
CA ASP A 288 29.48 -21.24 -19.83
C ASP A 288 30.21 -21.85 -18.62
N VAL A 289 30.63 -23.13 -18.69
CA VAL A 289 31.49 -23.75 -17.68
C VAL A 289 32.82 -23.00 -17.55
N ARG A 290 33.49 -22.70 -18.68
CA ARG A 290 34.78 -22.00 -18.71
C ARG A 290 34.73 -20.56 -18.18
N SER A 291 33.55 -19.93 -18.22
CA SER A 291 33.37 -18.58 -17.66
C SER A 291 33.51 -18.54 -16.13
N ARG A 292 33.32 -19.67 -15.44
CA ARG A 292 33.36 -19.78 -13.97
C ARG A 292 34.45 -20.72 -13.45
N TRP A 293 34.92 -21.63 -14.29
CA TRP A 293 35.90 -22.65 -13.94
C TRP A 293 37.05 -22.66 -14.94
N THR A 294 38.28 -22.71 -14.43
CA THR A 294 39.49 -22.74 -15.25
C THR A 294 40.17 -24.11 -15.23
N LYS A 295 40.48 -24.64 -14.04
CA LYS A 295 41.09 -25.96 -13.83
C LYS A 295 40.82 -26.49 -12.41
N PHE A 296 40.99 -27.80 -12.21
CA PHE A 296 41.01 -28.44 -10.90
C PHE A 296 42.36 -28.23 -10.19
N ALA A 297 42.37 -28.12 -8.86
CA ALA A 297 43.61 -27.98 -8.10
C ALA A 297 44.42 -29.30 -8.06
N HIS A 298 43.75 -30.44 -8.18
CA HIS A 298 44.35 -31.78 -8.14
C HIS A 298 43.98 -32.62 -9.37
N PRO A 299 44.46 -32.26 -10.58
CA PRO A 299 43.98 -32.84 -11.85
C PRO A 299 44.21 -34.34 -12.00
N TRP A 300 45.14 -34.93 -11.25
CA TRP A 300 45.46 -36.37 -11.28
C TRP A 300 44.76 -37.17 -10.18
N THR A 301 43.64 -36.66 -9.65
CA THR A 301 42.80 -37.37 -8.68
C THR A 301 41.35 -37.49 -9.17
N PRO A 302 40.57 -38.49 -8.70
CA PRO A 302 39.19 -38.66 -9.13
C PRO A 302 38.27 -37.54 -8.62
N TYR A 303 37.43 -37.01 -9.52
CA TYR A 303 36.31 -36.12 -9.26
C TYR A 303 35.02 -36.76 -9.75
N ALA A 304 33.93 -36.46 -9.07
CA ALA A 304 32.59 -36.89 -9.45
C ALA A 304 31.60 -35.72 -9.36
N PHE A 305 30.55 -35.80 -10.18
CA PHE A 305 29.39 -34.93 -10.02
C PHE A 305 28.57 -35.39 -8.81
N GLN A 306 28.17 -34.45 -7.95
CA GLN A 306 27.28 -34.74 -6.83
C GLN A 306 25.93 -35.30 -7.28
N ARG A 307 25.47 -34.90 -8.48
CA ARG A 307 24.23 -35.34 -9.10
C ARG A 307 24.41 -35.38 -10.62
N PRO A 308 23.62 -36.18 -11.35
CA PRO A 308 23.50 -36.07 -12.81
C PRO A 308 23.11 -34.64 -13.23
N LEU A 309 23.52 -34.21 -14.42
CA LEU A 309 23.28 -32.85 -14.90
C LEU A 309 21.93 -32.77 -15.61
N ALA A 310 21.12 -31.75 -15.30
CA ALA A 310 19.84 -31.53 -15.95
C ALA A 310 20.00 -31.17 -17.44
N HIS A 311 19.16 -31.78 -18.28
CA HIS A 311 19.16 -31.59 -19.73
C HIS A 311 17.76 -31.77 -20.31
N LEU A 312 17.40 -30.97 -21.32
CA LEU A 312 16.15 -31.12 -22.08
C LEU A 312 16.50 -31.42 -23.55
N PRO A 313 16.53 -32.70 -23.97
CA PRO A 313 16.82 -33.07 -25.34
C PRO A 313 15.74 -32.54 -26.28
N GLY A 314 16.11 -32.10 -27.48
CA GLY A 314 15.19 -31.51 -28.45
C GLY A 314 14.85 -30.03 -28.21
N ALA A 315 15.40 -29.38 -27.18
CA ALA A 315 15.07 -27.99 -26.85
C ALA A 315 15.64 -26.97 -27.85
N THR A 316 16.80 -27.28 -28.45
CA THR A 316 17.48 -26.43 -29.43
C THR A 316 16.71 -26.36 -30.75
N GLU A 317 16.13 -27.49 -31.16
CA GLU A 317 15.35 -27.72 -32.38
C GLU A 317 14.00 -27.00 -32.35
N VAL A 318 13.56 -26.51 -31.18
CA VAL A 318 12.35 -25.67 -31.06
C VAL A 318 12.53 -24.34 -31.81
N ALA A 319 13.77 -23.87 -32.00
CA ALA A 319 14.03 -22.65 -32.77
C ALA A 319 13.50 -22.72 -34.22
N ASP A 320 13.43 -23.93 -34.79
CA ASP A 320 12.97 -24.20 -36.16
C ASP A 320 11.43 -24.29 -36.28
N LEU A 321 10.71 -24.20 -35.16
CA LEU A 321 9.25 -24.20 -35.13
C LEU A 321 8.66 -22.81 -35.34
N GLY A 322 7.37 -22.75 -35.70
CA GLY A 322 6.65 -21.48 -35.88
C GLY A 322 6.52 -20.68 -34.58
N PRO A 323 6.26 -19.36 -34.68
CA PRO A 323 6.25 -18.45 -33.52
C PRO A 323 5.23 -18.84 -32.45
N THR A 324 4.05 -19.33 -32.85
CA THR A 324 3.03 -19.83 -31.91
C THR A 324 3.54 -20.99 -31.06
N THR A 325 4.21 -21.97 -31.68
CA THR A 325 4.73 -23.16 -30.99
C THR A 325 5.89 -22.81 -30.07
N ARG A 326 6.77 -21.89 -30.50
CA ARG A 326 7.87 -21.36 -29.68
C ARG A 326 7.37 -20.60 -28.46
N ARG A 327 6.28 -19.86 -28.60
CA ARG A 327 5.64 -19.14 -27.48
C ARG A 327 5.07 -20.10 -26.43
N GLU A 328 4.36 -21.16 -26.85
CA GLU A 328 3.89 -22.20 -25.91
C GLU A 328 5.05 -22.90 -25.20
N PHE A 329 6.18 -23.14 -25.90
CA PHE A 329 7.39 -23.68 -25.29
C PHE A 329 7.99 -22.74 -24.23
N ALA A 330 8.09 -21.44 -24.54
CA ALA A 330 8.59 -20.45 -23.60
C ALA A 330 7.73 -20.37 -22.33
N GLU A 331 6.41 -20.40 -22.48
CA GLU A 331 5.47 -20.44 -21.35
C GLU A 331 5.63 -21.71 -20.51
N LEU A 332 5.89 -22.86 -21.14
CA LEU A 332 6.20 -24.11 -20.43
C LEU A 332 7.51 -24.06 -19.64
N LEU A 333 8.56 -23.44 -20.20
CA LEU A 333 9.82 -23.25 -19.49
C LEU A 333 9.64 -22.36 -18.24
N ILE A 334 8.87 -21.27 -18.38
CA ILE A 334 8.61 -20.34 -17.27
C ILE A 334 7.71 -20.98 -16.22
N LEU A 335 6.73 -21.78 -16.63
CA LEU A 335 5.93 -22.57 -15.70
C LEU A 335 6.80 -23.55 -14.91
N GLY A 336 7.76 -24.20 -15.59
CA GLY A 336 8.76 -25.07 -14.95
C GLY A 336 9.58 -24.35 -13.87
N PHE A 337 9.85 -23.05 -14.03
CA PHE A 337 10.50 -22.26 -12.98
C PHE A 337 9.68 -22.12 -11.69
N ARG A 338 8.42 -22.52 -11.62
CA ARG A 338 7.71 -22.60 -10.33
C ARG A 338 8.15 -23.82 -9.52
N THR A 339 8.45 -24.94 -10.20
CA THR A 339 8.61 -26.25 -9.58
C THR A 339 10.05 -26.78 -9.57
N TRP A 340 10.88 -26.41 -10.55
CA TRP A 340 12.26 -26.89 -10.63
C TRP A 340 13.16 -26.37 -9.50
N GLY A 341 13.92 -27.25 -8.86
CA GLY A 341 14.89 -26.89 -7.83
C GLY A 341 16.18 -26.28 -8.37
N ASP A 342 17.07 -25.86 -7.48
CA ASP A 342 18.35 -25.21 -7.83
C ASP A 342 19.31 -26.15 -8.57
N GLU A 343 19.17 -27.46 -8.37
CA GLU A 343 19.96 -28.50 -9.04
C GLU A 343 19.78 -28.52 -10.57
N VAL A 344 18.74 -27.88 -11.08
CA VAL A 344 18.52 -27.72 -12.51
C VAL A 344 19.46 -26.69 -13.11
N PHE A 345 19.98 -25.74 -12.32
CA PHE A 345 20.83 -24.66 -12.83
C PHE A 345 22.32 -24.95 -12.70
N ASP A 346 22.74 -25.52 -11.58
CA ASP A 346 24.15 -25.74 -11.26
C ASP A 346 24.35 -27.07 -10.52
N VAL A 347 25.52 -27.68 -10.70
CA VAL A 347 25.93 -28.94 -10.08
C VAL A 347 27.32 -28.81 -9.47
N THR A 348 27.53 -29.42 -8.31
CA THR A 348 28.85 -29.47 -7.68
C THR A 348 29.67 -30.64 -8.21
N VAL A 349 30.89 -30.36 -8.65
CA VAL A 349 31.94 -31.33 -8.97
C VAL A 349 32.94 -31.33 -7.81
N TYR A 350 33.25 -32.50 -7.26
CA TYR A 350 34.08 -32.61 -6.06
C TYR A 350 34.88 -33.92 -6.04
N ARG A 351 35.85 -34.00 -5.12
CA ARG A 351 36.67 -35.19 -4.85
C ARG A 351 35.97 -36.11 -3.83
N PRO A 352 35.40 -37.26 -4.24
CA PRO A 352 34.60 -38.09 -3.34
C PRO A 352 35.41 -38.79 -2.24
N GLU A 353 36.67 -39.14 -2.51
CA GLU A 353 37.53 -39.89 -1.60
C GLU A 353 38.28 -39.01 -0.58
N HIS A 354 38.02 -37.69 -0.58
CA HIS A 354 38.76 -36.72 0.22
C HIS A 354 37.82 -35.79 1.02
N PRO A 355 37.15 -36.29 2.07
CA PRO A 355 36.11 -35.56 2.80
C PRO A 355 36.61 -34.25 3.44
N HIS A 356 37.89 -34.16 3.81
CA HIS A 356 38.49 -32.96 4.40
C HIS A 356 39.14 -31.99 3.39
N LYS A 357 39.22 -32.38 2.10
CA LYS A 357 39.80 -31.57 1.00
C LYS A 357 39.06 -31.86 -0.32
N ARG A 358 37.80 -31.44 -0.37
CA ARG A 358 36.85 -31.82 -1.43
C ARG A 358 37.07 -31.11 -2.78
N ASP A 359 37.82 -30.01 -2.81
CA ASP A 359 38.09 -29.20 -4.02
C ASP A 359 36.82 -28.99 -4.87
N GLU A 360 35.81 -28.36 -4.26
CA GLU A 360 34.48 -28.24 -4.84
C GLU A 360 34.42 -27.12 -5.90
N HIS A 361 33.85 -27.45 -7.05
CA HIS A 361 33.58 -26.48 -8.13
C HIS A 361 32.12 -26.55 -8.55
N SER A 362 31.50 -25.40 -8.76
CA SER A 362 30.13 -25.30 -9.27
C SER A 362 30.13 -25.14 -10.78
N TRP A 363 29.50 -26.07 -11.49
CA TRP A 363 29.38 -26.08 -12.94
C TRP A 363 27.91 -25.85 -13.35
N PRO A 364 27.61 -25.02 -14.36
CA PRO A 364 26.26 -24.93 -14.90
C PRO A 364 25.84 -26.26 -15.53
N THR A 365 24.55 -26.60 -15.48
CA THR A 365 24.02 -27.74 -16.24
C THR A 365 23.86 -27.37 -17.73
N PRO A 366 23.81 -28.36 -18.65
CA PRO A 366 23.49 -28.10 -20.05
C PRO A 366 22.17 -27.34 -20.23
N PHE A 367 21.15 -27.67 -19.43
CA PHE A 367 19.87 -26.96 -19.48
C PHE A 367 19.99 -25.49 -19.04
N ALA A 368 20.78 -25.19 -18.01
CA ALA A 368 21.01 -23.81 -17.58
C ALA A 368 21.72 -22.98 -18.67
N SER A 369 22.68 -23.58 -19.36
CA SER A 369 23.36 -22.91 -20.47
C SER A 369 22.43 -22.68 -21.65
N PHE A 370 21.55 -23.63 -21.98
CA PHE A 370 20.46 -23.42 -22.95
C PHE A 370 19.60 -22.21 -22.57
N LEU A 371 19.11 -22.18 -21.32
CA LEU A 371 18.22 -21.11 -20.83
C LEU A 371 18.87 -19.73 -20.91
N ARG A 372 20.17 -19.61 -20.62
CA ARG A 372 20.89 -18.33 -20.58
C ARG A 372 21.32 -17.82 -21.96
N ARG A 373 21.62 -18.72 -22.90
CA ARG A 373 22.37 -18.40 -24.12
C ARG A 373 21.60 -18.63 -25.41
N THR A 374 20.41 -19.20 -25.35
CA THR A 374 19.57 -19.47 -26.53
C THR A 374 18.40 -18.51 -26.60
N ALA A 375 17.99 -18.12 -27.81
CA ALA A 375 16.91 -17.18 -28.06
C ALA A 375 15.52 -17.85 -28.01
N TRP A 376 15.02 -18.10 -26.81
CA TRP A 376 13.74 -18.79 -26.57
C TRP A 376 12.65 -17.88 -25.98
N LEU A 377 13.00 -16.72 -25.42
CA LEU A 377 12.05 -15.87 -24.69
C LEU A 377 11.37 -14.88 -25.65
N PRO A 378 10.03 -14.89 -25.79
CA PRO A 378 9.35 -13.98 -26.69
C PRO A 378 9.31 -12.56 -26.14
N VAL A 379 9.49 -11.59 -27.03
CA VAL A 379 9.24 -10.16 -26.81
C VAL A 379 8.35 -9.63 -27.93
N GLU A 380 7.45 -8.73 -27.57
CA GLU A 380 6.53 -8.05 -28.48
C GLU A 380 6.92 -6.57 -28.55
N ASP A 381 7.08 -6.10 -29.78
CA ASP A 381 7.21 -4.69 -30.12
C ASP A 381 5.85 -4.20 -30.63
N ALA A 382 5.49 -2.94 -30.34
CA ALA A 382 4.19 -2.37 -30.70
C ALA A 382 3.97 -2.30 -32.22
N GLU A 383 5.05 -2.21 -33.00
CA GLU A 383 5.00 -2.03 -34.46
C GLU A 383 5.34 -3.31 -35.26
N SER A 384 5.71 -4.42 -34.60
CA SER A 384 6.15 -5.65 -35.26
C SER A 384 4.99 -6.60 -35.60
N ASP A 385 5.06 -7.24 -36.77
CA ASP A 385 4.13 -8.29 -37.22
C ASP A 385 4.43 -9.66 -36.56
N GLY A 386 4.43 -9.68 -35.23
CA GLY A 386 4.62 -10.88 -34.41
C GLY A 386 5.79 -10.79 -33.41
N PRO A 387 5.91 -11.79 -32.51
CA PRO A 387 6.91 -11.80 -31.45
C PRO A 387 8.30 -12.14 -31.99
N ALA A 388 9.29 -11.33 -31.60
CA ALA A 388 10.69 -11.71 -31.72
C ALA A 388 11.08 -12.62 -30.54
N PHE A 389 12.12 -13.43 -30.72
CA PHE A 389 12.64 -14.29 -29.66
C PHE A 389 14.07 -13.92 -29.35
N VAL A 390 14.35 -13.68 -28.08
CA VAL A 390 15.64 -13.19 -27.58
C VAL A 390 16.12 -14.06 -26.43
N THR A 391 17.39 -13.91 -26.05
CA THR A 391 17.88 -14.51 -24.80
C THR A 391 17.27 -13.77 -23.61
N PRO A 392 17.13 -14.40 -22.42
CA PRO A 392 16.72 -13.66 -21.23
C PRO A 392 17.63 -12.46 -20.95
N GLY A 393 18.91 -12.58 -21.31
CA GLY A 393 19.91 -11.52 -21.20
C GLY A 393 19.64 -10.27 -22.02
N GLU A 394 18.67 -10.27 -22.95
CA GLU A 394 18.31 -9.14 -23.82
C GLU A 394 16.90 -8.59 -23.53
N ALA A 395 16.05 -9.38 -22.86
CA ALA A 395 14.71 -8.99 -22.50
C ALA A 395 14.66 -8.11 -21.25
N TRP A 396 13.66 -7.22 -21.22
CA TRP A 396 13.39 -6.34 -20.10
C TRP A 396 12.13 -6.75 -19.34
N PHE A 397 12.16 -6.49 -18.03
CA PHE A 397 11.02 -6.64 -17.14
C PHE A 397 10.98 -5.49 -16.14
N SER A 398 9.78 -5.00 -15.86
CA SER A 398 9.53 -3.99 -14.82
C SER A 398 8.80 -4.62 -13.65
N THR A 399 9.27 -4.33 -12.42
CA THR A 399 8.62 -4.75 -11.17
C THR A 399 7.51 -3.81 -10.72
N ASP A 400 7.56 -2.56 -11.18
CA ASP A 400 6.83 -1.43 -10.58
C ASP A 400 5.78 -0.84 -11.54
N GLY A 401 5.62 -1.40 -12.74
CA GLY A 401 4.67 -0.92 -13.74
C GLY A 401 4.92 -1.49 -15.14
N GLU A 402 4.47 -0.78 -16.16
CA GLU A 402 4.72 -1.14 -17.55
C GLU A 402 6.07 -0.59 -18.04
N LEU A 403 6.64 -1.25 -19.05
CA LEU A 403 7.83 -0.74 -19.74
C LEU A 403 7.43 0.45 -20.63
N PRO A 404 8.36 1.36 -20.95
CA PRO A 404 8.08 2.42 -21.93
C PRO A 404 7.65 1.82 -23.26
N GLY A 405 6.71 2.46 -23.97
CA GLY A 405 6.10 1.91 -25.19
C GLY A 405 7.06 1.65 -26.36
N PHE A 406 8.25 2.25 -26.36
CA PHE A 406 9.33 2.02 -27.33
C PHE A 406 10.31 0.91 -26.91
N VAL A 407 10.08 0.24 -25.77
CA VAL A 407 10.90 -0.88 -25.30
C VAL A 407 10.13 -2.18 -25.51
N PRO A 408 10.68 -3.16 -26.25
CA PRO A 408 10.03 -4.45 -26.45
C PRO A 408 9.66 -5.10 -25.11
N SER A 409 8.40 -5.53 -25.00
CA SER A 409 7.84 -6.02 -23.75
C SER A 409 7.60 -7.52 -23.79
N LEU A 410 7.63 -8.17 -22.62
CA LEU A 410 7.22 -9.57 -22.55
C LEU A 410 5.70 -9.68 -22.83
N PRO A 411 5.26 -10.69 -23.59
CA PRO A 411 3.85 -10.86 -23.84
C PRO A 411 3.02 -11.04 -22.57
N LEU A 412 1.74 -10.64 -22.59
CA LEU A 412 0.89 -10.66 -21.40
C LEU A 412 0.82 -12.04 -20.69
N PRO A 413 0.67 -13.18 -21.40
CA PRO A 413 0.70 -14.50 -20.76
C PRO A 413 2.02 -14.77 -20.02
N THR A 414 3.15 -14.40 -20.63
CA THR A 414 4.49 -14.50 -20.05
C THR A 414 4.61 -13.63 -18.80
N ARG A 415 4.16 -12.37 -18.85
CA ARG A 415 4.14 -11.45 -17.70
C ARG A 415 3.30 -12.00 -16.54
N ARG A 416 2.15 -12.60 -16.82
CA ARG A 416 1.29 -13.23 -15.80
C ARG A 416 1.99 -14.38 -15.09
N LEU A 417 2.75 -15.20 -15.80
CA LEU A 417 3.54 -16.28 -15.17
C LEU A 417 4.61 -15.73 -14.23
N LEU A 418 5.19 -14.56 -14.53
CA LEU A 418 6.21 -13.87 -13.73
C LEU A 418 5.66 -13.09 -12.54
N THR A 419 4.34 -13.10 -12.30
CA THR A 419 3.78 -12.66 -11.00
C THR A 419 4.22 -13.59 -9.86
N ASP A 420 4.56 -14.85 -10.17
CA ASP A 420 5.20 -15.76 -9.24
C ASP A 420 6.66 -15.33 -8.96
N LYS A 421 6.97 -15.11 -7.68
CA LYS A 421 8.28 -14.60 -7.25
C LYS A 421 9.41 -15.57 -7.53
N ALA A 422 9.17 -16.89 -7.43
CA ALA A 422 10.20 -17.89 -7.69
C ALA A 422 10.51 -17.98 -9.18
N ALA A 423 9.49 -17.94 -10.04
CA ALA A 423 9.64 -17.90 -11.49
C ALA A 423 10.41 -16.65 -11.93
N ALA A 424 10.03 -15.47 -11.42
CA ALA A 424 10.74 -14.22 -11.71
C ALA A 424 12.20 -14.24 -11.24
N ALA A 425 12.48 -14.77 -10.04
CA ALA A 425 13.84 -14.87 -9.51
C ALA A 425 14.72 -15.82 -10.35
N ARG A 426 14.17 -16.98 -10.75
CA ARG A 426 14.87 -17.97 -11.57
C ARG A 426 15.11 -17.48 -13.00
N LEU A 427 14.14 -16.80 -13.61
CA LEU A 427 14.34 -16.19 -14.93
C LEU A 427 15.36 -15.03 -14.87
N ARG A 428 15.42 -14.25 -13.78
CA ARG A 428 16.51 -13.27 -13.54
C ARG A 428 17.88 -13.94 -13.40
N ARG A 429 17.97 -15.10 -12.74
CA ARG A 429 19.21 -15.90 -12.69
C ARG A 429 19.63 -16.39 -14.09
N CYS A 430 18.68 -16.50 -15.03
CA CYS A 430 18.95 -16.81 -16.42
C CYS A 430 19.38 -15.59 -17.26
N GLY A 431 19.30 -14.37 -16.72
CA GLY A 431 19.76 -13.15 -17.39
C GLY A 431 18.71 -12.05 -17.56
N LEU A 432 17.43 -12.29 -17.21
CA LEU A 432 16.37 -11.30 -17.38
C LEU A 432 16.71 -9.96 -16.71
N ARG A 433 16.74 -8.91 -17.51
CA ARG A 433 17.08 -7.57 -17.05
C ARG A 433 15.87 -6.92 -16.37
N SER A 434 16.15 -6.23 -15.27
CA SER A 434 15.18 -5.36 -14.61
C SER A 434 15.41 -3.92 -15.05
N TRP A 435 14.36 -3.27 -15.54
CA TRP A 435 14.38 -1.91 -16.10
C TRP A 435 14.80 -0.84 -15.08
N GLU A 436 14.43 -1.06 -13.82
CA GLU A 436 14.68 -0.11 -12.72
C GLU A 436 15.99 -0.39 -11.98
N ALA A 437 16.66 -1.52 -12.23
CA ALA A 437 17.82 -1.92 -11.46
C ALA A 437 19.12 -1.25 -11.96
N PRO A 438 19.87 -0.49 -11.12
CA PRO A 438 21.08 0.22 -11.53
C PRO A 438 22.16 -0.66 -12.18
N ARG A 439 22.26 -1.92 -11.76
CA ARG A 439 23.20 -2.90 -12.35
C ARG A 439 22.99 -3.17 -13.85
N HIS A 440 21.81 -2.86 -14.40
CA HIS A 440 21.51 -3.00 -15.83
C HIS A 440 21.49 -1.65 -16.56
N ALA A 441 21.86 -0.55 -15.91
CA ALA A 441 21.82 0.79 -16.51
C ALA A 441 22.68 0.89 -17.78
N GLY A 442 23.87 0.30 -17.78
CA GLY A 442 24.72 0.27 -18.98
C GLY A 442 24.07 -0.46 -20.15
N ALA A 443 23.35 -1.55 -19.87
CA ALA A 443 22.59 -2.27 -20.88
C ALA A 443 21.38 -1.47 -21.39
N ALA A 444 20.78 -0.64 -20.54
CA ALA A 444 19.70 0.27 -20.93
C ALA A 444 20.22 1.41 -21.82
N VAL A 445 21.37 2.01 -21.49
CA VAL A 445 22.02 3.04 -22.32
C VAL A 445 22.27 2.52 -23.74
N LYS A 446 22.85 1.32 -23.87
CA LYS A 446 23.08 0.70 -25.20
C LYS A 446 21.79 0.47 -25.97
N HIS A 447 20.84 -0.23 -25.35
CA HIS A 447 19.63 -0.64 -26.04
C HIS A 447 18.78 0.57 -26.44
N LEU A 448 18.72 1.62 -25.61
CA LEU A 448 18.05 2.87 -25.97
C LEU A 448 18.73 3.55 -27.16
N GLY A 449 20.07 3.56 -27.21
CA GLY A 449 20.82 4.06 -28.37
C GLY A 449 20.49 3.29 -29.66
N GLU A 450 20.32 1.97 -29.58
CA GLU A 450 19.93 1.12 -30.72
C GLU A 450 18.48 1.33 -31.15
N ILE A 451 17.54 1.46 -30.21
CA ILE A 451 16.11 1.73 -30.49
C ILE A 451 15.97 3.07 -31.23
N LEU A 452 16.65 4.12 -30.76
CA LEU A 452 16.62 5.42 -31.43
C LEU A 452 17.26 5.37 -32.82
N HIS A 453 18.36 4.64 -33.00
CA HIS A 453 19.02 4.51 -34.29
C HIS A 453 18.14 3.85 -35.36
N ARG A 454 17.34 2.85 -34.96
CA ARG A 454 16.41 2.15 -35.85
C ARG A 454 15.21 3.00 -36.26
N GLY A 455 14.95 4.10 -35.55
CA GLY A 455 13.77 4.95 -35.77
C GLY A 455 12.53 4.49 -35.01
N ASP A 456 12.68 3.56 -34.06
CA ASP A 456 11.57 2.93 -33.33
C ASP A 456 11.01 3.81 -32.19
N VAL A 457 11.38 5.09 -32.15
CA VAL A 457 10.90 6.07 -31.15
C VAL A 457 9.96 7.07 -31.82
N PRO A 458 8.64 6.94 -31.62
CA PRO A 458 7.70 7.94 -32.08
C PRO A 458 8.01 9.33 -31.53
N THR A 459 7.85 10.37 -32.35
CA THR A 459 8.16 11.77 -32.00
C THR A 459 7.48 12.24 -30.71
N HIS A 460 6.23 11.78 -30.48
CA HIS A 460 5.45 12.11 -29.27
C HIS A 460 5.99 11.47 -27.98
N LEU A 461 6.87 10.46 -28.07
CA LEU A 461 7.53 9.81 -26.94
C LEU A 461 8.95 10.36 -26.65
N SER A 462 9.42 11.35 -27.41
CA SER A 462 10.77 11.93 -27.27
C SER A 462 11.09 12.42 -25.85
N VAL A 463 10.15 13.09 -25.18
CA VAL A 463 10.33 13.55 -23.79
C VAL A 463 10.45 12.37 -22.82
N SER A 464 9.60 11.35 -22.98
CA SER A 464 9.66 10.12 -22.18
C SER A 464 10.99 9.38 -22.40
N PHE A 465 11.42 9.29 -23.66
CA PHE A 465 12.71 8.70 -24.03
C PHE A 465 13.87 9.45 -23.38
N LYS A 466 13.93 10.79 -23.48
CA LYS A 466 14.98 11.63 -22.86
C LYS A 466 15.07 11.37 -21.36
N LYS A 467 13.92 11.27 -20.67
CA LYS A 467 13.84 10.94 -19.25
C LYS A 467 14.42 9.55 -18.92
N HIS A 468 14.07 8.52 -19.69
CA HIS A 468 14.57 7.16 -19.44
C HIS A 468 16.07 7.02 -19.75
N TYR A 469 16.55 7.65 -20.82
CA TYR A 469 17.97 7.65 -21.18
C TYR A 469 18.83 8.43 -20.17
N GLY A 470 18.38 9.63 -19.77
CA GLY A 470 19.05 10.41 -18.73
C GLY A 470 19.13 9.68 -17.40
N ARG A 471 18.05 8.99 -16.98
CA ARG A 471 18.06 8.12 -15.78
C ARG A 471 19.07 6.99 -15.88
N ALA A 472 19.17 6.35 -17.06
CA ALA A 472 20.13 5.28 -17.28
C ALA A 472 21.57 5.79 -17.14
N TRP A 473 21.88 6.97 -17.67
CA TRP A 473 23.17 7.63 -17.46
C TRP A 473 23.46 7.97 -16.00
N SER A 474 22.49 8.51 -15.26
CA SER A 474 22.66 8.79 -13.82
C SER A 474 22.95 7.52 -13.01
N HIS A 475 22.27 6.40 -13.29
CA HIS A 475 22.56 5.12 -12.65
C HIS A 475 23.91 4.53 -13.07
N LEU A 476 24.33 4.75 -14.32
CA LEU A 476 25.61 4.32 -14.84
C LEU A 476 26.77 5.08 -14.18
N ALA A 477 26.63 6.40 -14.05
CA ALA A 477 27.59 7.28 -13.37
C ALA A 477 27.88 6.84 -11.93
N GLN A 478 26.86 6.36 -11.19
CA GLN A 478 27.02 5.85 -9.83
C GLN A 478 27.81 4.54 -9.73
N ASN A 479 27.75 3.69 -10.76
CA ASN A 479 28.38 2.36 -10.76
C ASN A 479 29.71 2.30 -11.53
N THR A 480 30.08 3.38 -12.22
CA THR A 480 31.33 3.58 -12.99
C THR A 480 31.74 2.45 -13.92
N ARG A 481 30.78 1.63 -14.38
CA ARG A 481 31.02 0.52 -15.30
C ARG A 481 30.75 0.95 -16.73
N TRP A 482 31.80 1.08 -17.53
CA TRP A 482 31.65 1.34 -18.95
C TRP A 482 30.79 0.26 -19.64
N PRO A 483 29.74 0.63 -20.38
CA PRO A 483 28.85 -0.38 -20.93
C PRO A 483 29.45 -1.10 -22.12
N TRP A 484 30.24 -0.43 -22.95
CA TRP A 484 30.79 -0.98 -24.19
C TRP A 484 32.04 -1.83 -23.93
N LEU A 485 32.19 -2.90 -24.70
CA LEU A 485 33.41 -3.70 -24.73
C LEU A 485 34.52 -2.93 -25.47
N THR A 486 35.78 -3.27 -25.22
CA THR A 486 36.90 -2.68 -25.94
C THR A 486 36.77 -2.94 -27.45
N GLY A 487 36.72 -1.88 -28.25
CA GLY A 487 36.56 -1.95 -29.71
C GLY A 487 35.10 -2.04 -30.20
N GLU A 488 34.11 -2.04 -29.30
CA GLU A 488 32.70 -1.92 -29.66
C GLU A 488 32.35 -0.47 -30.02
N GLU A 489 31.49 -0.28 -31.01
CA GLU A 489 31.02 1.06 -31.42
C GLU A 489 30.21 1.73 -30.30
N VAL A 490 30.64 2.94 -29.90
CA VAL A 490 29.95 3.71 -28.86
C VAL A 490 28.87 4.57 -29.51
N ARG A 491 27.61 4.26 -29.22
CA ARG A 491 26.45 4.99 -29.73
C ARG A 491 25.77 5.77 -28.63
N LEU A 492 25.91 7.09 -28.66
CA LEU A 492 25.34 8.02 -27.70
C LEU A 492 24.04 8.60 -28.23
N VAL A 493 23.08 8.89 -27.35
CA VAL A 493 21.90 9.69 -27.72
C VAL A 493 22.16 11.14 -27.35
N VAL A 494 22.04 12.00 -28.36
CA VAL A 494 22.30 13.43 -28.26
C VAL A 494 21.12 14.23 -28.79
N SER A 495 20.98 15.46 -28.30
CA SER A 495 20.11 16.50 -28.85
C SER A 495 20.94 17.43 -29.72
N ARG A 496 20.45 17.75 -30.93
CA ARG A 496 21.12 18.64 -31.89
C ARG A 496 20.07 19.36 -32.73
N GLY A 497 20.09 20.69 -32.78
CA GLY A 497 19.11 21.47 -33.55
C GLY A 497 17.65 21.21 -33.14
N ASN A 498 17.40 20.98 -31.85
CA ASN A 498 16.10 20.61 -31.27
C ASN A 498 15.57 19.23 -31.71
N ALA A 499 16.43 18.38 -32.27
CA ALA A 499 16.11 17.01 -32.69
C ALA A 499 16.92 15.99 -31.88
N LEU A 500 16.25 14.90 -31.51
CA LEU A 500 16.89 13.76 -30.85
C LEU A 500 17.54 12.86 -31.92
N GLY A 501 18.82 12.52 -31.75
CA GLY A 501 19.54 11.67 -32.68
C GLY A 501 20.61 10.81 -32.01
N THR A 502 21.20 9.90 -32.77
CA THR A 502 22.36 9.12 -32.30
C THR A 502 23.66 9.70 -32.83
N PHE A 503 24.69 9.72 -31.98
CA PHE A 503 26.03 10.17 -32.30
C PHE A 503 27.04 9.07 -31.98
N VAL A 504 27.94 8.79 -32.93
CA VAL A 504 29.04 7.85 -32.76
C VAL A 504 30.33 8.69 -32.70
N PRO A 505 30.96 8.84 -31.52
CA PRO A 505 32.14 9.70 -31.40
C PRO A 505 33.35 9.12 -32.15
N THR A 506 34.00 9.93 -32.98
CA THR A 506 35.33 9.66 -33.52
C THR A 506 36.37 10.65 -32.97
N ALA A 507 37.66 10.35 -33.14
CA ALA A 507 38.75 11.18 -32.61
C ALA A 507 38.79 12.60 -33.22
N GLU A 508 38.30 12.77 -34.44
CA GLU A 508 38.30 14.04 -35.19
C GLU A 508 37.00 14.85 -35.03
N ASP A 509 35.97 14.28 -34.38
CA ASP A 509 34.67 14.94 -34.27
C ASP A 509 34.64 16.09 -33.25
N VAL A 510 33.61 16.94 -33.43
CA VAL A 510 33.19 17.96 -32.46
C VAL A 510 32.92 17.29 -31.10
N PRO A 511 33.39 17.87 -29.98
CA PRO A 511 33.19 17.27 -28.66
C PRO A 511 31.69 17.13 -28.33
N VAL A 512 31.37 16.06 -27.60
CA VAL A 512 30.02 15.87 -27.05
C VAL A 512 29.85 16.77 -25.84
N HIS A 513 28.87 17.67 -25.91
CA HIS A 513 28.55 18.53 -24.78
C HIS A 513 27.84 17.74 -23.69
N VAL A 514 28.32 17.85 -22.46
CA VAL A 514 27.71 17.22 -21.29
C VAL A 514 27.22 18.32 -20.36
N CYS A 515 25.94 18.28 -20.00
CA CYS A 515 25.38 19.19 -19.02
C CYS A 515 25.97 18.89 -17.64
N ASP A 516 26.59 19.88 -17.02
CA ASP A 516 27.17 19.84 -15.68
C ASP A 516 26.65 20.99 -14.78
N GLU A 517 25.87 21.90 -15.36
CA GLU A 517 25.23 23.02 -14.68
C GLU A 517 23.74 23.10 -15.04
N GLN A 518 22.92 23.69 -14.16
CA GLN A 518 21.51 23.95 -14.46
C GLN A 518 21.38 25.25 -15.26
N ALA A 519 21.67 25.20 -16.56
CA ALA A 519 21.56 26.35 -17.47
C ALA A 519 20.77 25.99 -18.75
N PRO A 520 19.43 25.85 -18.68
CA PRO A 520 18.61 25.38 -19.81
C PRO A 520 18.72 26.26 -21.06
N LEU A 521 18.89 27.57 -20.89
CA LEU A 521 19.06 28.50 -22.01
C LEU A 521 20.40 28.30 -22.71
N LYS A 522 21.47 28.07 -21.94
CA LYS A 522 22.80 27.77 -22.50
C LYS A 522 22.82 26.41 -23.18
N GLU A 523 22.19 25.40 -22.59
CA GLU A 523 21.98 24.08 -23.22
C GLU A 523 21.25 24.21 -24.57
N ALA A 524 20.15 24.98 -24.60
CA ALA A 524 19.40 25.23 -25.83
C ALA A 524 20.21 25.98 -26.89
N LEU A 525 21.02 26.97 -26.50
CA LEU A 525 21.91 27.69 -27.42
C LEU A 525 23.02 26.79 -27.97
N VAL A 526 23.61 25.92 -27.16
CA VAL A 526 24.59 24.92 -27.61
C VAL A 526 23.96 23.95 -28.61
N GLU A 527 22.73 23.53 -28.34
CA GLU A 527 21.97 22.67 -29.25
C GLU A 527 21.64 23.38 -30.58
N LEU A 528 21.23 24.66 -30.54
CA LEU A 528 20.93 25.49 -31.72
C LEU A 528 22.17 25.82 -32.55
N ALA A 529 23.33 25.99 -31.92
CA ALA A 529 24.62 26.13 -32.57
C ALA A 529 25.03 24.85 -33.33
N GLY A 530 24.27 23.75 -33.17
CA GLY A 530 24.52 22.49 -33.84
C GLY A 530 25.60 21.66 -33.15
N HIS A 531 25.90 21.89 -31.87
CA HIS A 531 26.76 20.98 -31.10
C HIS A 531 25.94 19.79 -30.56
N PRO A 532 26.51 18.57 -30.52
CA PRO A 532 25.81 17.41 -29.97
C PRO A 532 25.78 17.46 -28.45
N VAL A 533 24.59 17.62 -27.85
CA VAL A 533 24.39 17.63 -26.39
C VAL A 533 23.94 16.26 -25.91
N LEU A 534 24.70 15.62 -25.02
CA LEU A 534 24.34 14.32 -24.44
C LEU A 534 23.06 14.44 -23.61
N VAL A 535 22.11 13.53 -23.83
CA VAL A 535 20.89 13.47 -23.03
C VAL A 535 21.19 12.85 -21.66
N ALA A 536 21.61 13.70 -20.71
CA ALA A 536 21.91 13.32 -19.32
C ALA A 536 21.55 14.47 -18.37
N GLY A 537 21.30 14.14 -17.10
CA GLY A 537 21.04 15.16 -16.07
C GLY A 537 22.33 15.84 -15.59
N PRO A 538 22.29 17.13 -15.22
CA PRO A 538 23.47 17.90 -14.81
C PRO A 538 24.16 17.34 -13.56
N GLU A 539 23.39 16.71 -12.66
CA GLU A 539 23.86 16.09 -11.41
C GLU A 539 24.96 15.03 -11.65
N SER A 540 24.99 14.43 -12.84
CA SER A 540 25.91 13.34 -13.21
C SER A 540 26.99 13.79 -14.21
N GLY A 541 27.00 15.08 -14.61
CA GLY A 541 27.83 15.59 -15.69
C GLY A 541 29.32 15.30 -15.51
N ASP A 542 29.87 15.61 -14.33
CA ASP A 542 31.29 15.39 -14.03
C ASP A 542 31.71 13.93 -14.13
N ALA A 543 30.93 13.03 -13.51
CA ALA A 543 31.21 11.60 -13.54
C ALA A 543 31.07 11.01 -14.96
N ILE A 544 30.17 11.56 -15.77
CA ILE A 544 30.01 11.15 -17.18
C ILE A 544 31.21 11.61 -18.00
N VAL A 545 31.67 12.86 -17.83
CA VAL A 545 32.87 13.40 -18.49
C VAL A 545 34.11 12.56 -18.14
N GLU A 546 34.37 12.33 -16.85
CA GLU A 546 35.51 11.50 -16.41
C GLU A 546 35.47 10.09 -17.00
N MET A 547 34.28 9.49 -17.07
CA MET A 547 34.09 8.16 -17.65
C MET A 547 34.29 8.16 -19.17
N ALA A 548 33.74 9.14 -19.88
CA ALA A 548 33.87 9.25 -21.33
C ALA A 548 35.33 9.51 -21.74
N ASP A 549 36.02 10.42 -21.04
CA ASP A 549 37.41 10.76 -21.30
C ASP A 549 38.35 9.57 -21.03
N ALA A 550 38.10 8.79 -19.97
CA ALA A 550 38.85 7.55 -19.68
C ALA A 550 38.72 6.49 -20.79
N HIS A 551 37.67 6.58 -21.60
CA HIS A 551 37.42 5.71 -22.74
C HIS A 551 37.66 6.38 -24.11
N GLY A 552 38.34 7.54 -24.11
CA GLY A 552 38.82 8.21 -25.33
C GLY A 552 37.75 8.99 -26.10
N ILE A 553 36.62 9.33 -25.47
CA ILE A 553 35.56 10.14 -26.08
C ILE A 553 35.82 11.60 -25.73
N ARG A 554 35.90 12.46 -26.75
CA ARG A 554 36.05 13.91 -26.55
C ARG A 554 34.75 14.51 -26.01
N THR A 555 34.80 15.03 -24.78
CA THR A 555 33.67 15.73 -24.16
C THR A 555 33.98 17.20 -23.90
N LEU A 556 32.95 18.03 -23.80
CA LEU A 556 33.04 19.42 -23.36
C LEU A 556 31.93 19.71 -22.35
N ARG A 557 32.28 20.24 -21.19
CA ARG A 557 31.29 20.66 -20.19
C ARG A 557 30.53 21.88 -20.67
N THR A 558 29.25 21.96 -20.30
CA THR A 558 28.44 23.13 -20.61
C THR A 558 28.99 24.36 -19.89
N SER A 559 29.43 24.22 -18.63
CA SER A 559 30.10 25.29 -17.88
C SER A 559 31.34 25.86 -18.57
N ALA A 560 32.09 25.04 -19.30
CA ALA A 560 33.31 25.42 -20.04
C ALA A 560 33.04 25.92 -21.47
N THR A 561 31.78 25.99 -21.90
CA THR A 561 31.42 26.46 -23.24
C THR A 561 31.50 27.99 -23.32
N ASP A 562 32.26 28.51 -24.30
CA ASP A 562 32.37 29.94 -24.57
C ASP A 562 31.08 30.48 -25.19
N VAL A 563 30.52 31.52 -24.58
CA VAL A 563 29.30 32.22 -25.01
C VAL A 563 29.62 33.72 -25.09
N GLN A 564 29.58 34.28 -26.29
CA GLN A 564 29.79 35.71 -26.52
C GLN A 564 28.50 36.35 -27.06
N VAL A 565 28.12 37.49 -26.51
CA VAL A 565 27.02 38.32 -27.02
C VAL A 565 27.63 39.59 -27.60
N ARG A 566 27.27 39.94 -28.82
CA ARG A 566 27.77 41.13 -29.53
C ARG A 566 26.61 42.04 -29.90
N ASP A 567 26.86 43.34 -29.91
CA ASP A 567 25.94 44.31 -30.51
C ASP A 567 25.96 44.16 -32.06
N ARG A 568 24.96 44.72 -32.74
CA ARG A 568 24.80 44.68 -34.20
C ARG A 568 26.01 45.24 -34.98
N ASP A 569 26.81 46.11 -34.35
CA ASP A 569 28.04 46.66 -34.91
C ASP A 569 29.26 45.74 -34.75
N GLY A 570 29.10 44.58 -34.10
CA GLY A 570 30.12 43.54 -33.93
C GLY A 570 30.97 43.65 -32.67
N GLU A 571 30.78 44.69 -31.86
CA GLU A 571 31.49 44.87 -30.59
C GLU A 571 30.96 43.91 -29.50
N PRO A 572 31.84 43.24 -28.73
CA PRO A 572 31.42 42.34 -27.67
C PRO A 572 30.82 43.10 -26.48
N ILE A 573 29.65 42.66 -26.04
CA ILE A 573 29.02 43.17 -24.82
C ILE A 573 29.66 42.43 -23.65
N THR A 574 30.47 43.14 -22.86
CA THR A 574 31.14 42.58 -21.68
C THR A 574 30.55 43.16 -20.39
N PRO A 575 30.46 42.35 -19.31
CA PRO A 575 30.11 42.85 -17.98
C PRO A 575 31.03 43.98 -17.52
N THR A 576 30.47 45.14 -17.18
CA THR A 576 31.23 46.28 -16.63
C THR A 576 30.44 47.01 -15.56
N GLY A 577 31.14 47.71 -14.65
CA GLY A 577 30.51 48.51 -13.60
C GLY A 577 29.85 49.82 -14.09
N HIS A 578 29.97 50.15 -15.38
CA HIS A 578 29.40 51.37 -15.97
C HIS A 578 27.94 51.22 -16.40
N ALA A 579 27.41 50.00 -16.49
CA ALA A 579 26.02 49.74 -16.82
C ALA A 579 25.09 49.97 -15.61
N ASP A 580 23.85 50.36 -15.89
CA ASP A 580 22.82 50.59 -14.86
C ASP A 580 22.55 49.31 -14.07
N THR A 581 22.27 49.42 -12.77
CA THR A 581 21.74 48.28 -12.01
C THR A 581 20.30 48.00 -12.41
N LEU A 582 19.95 46.71 -12.54
CA LEU A 582 18.58 46.29 -12.87
C LEU A 582 17.52 46.78 -11.86
N ILE A 583 17.95 47.07 -10.62
CA ILE A 583 17.08 47.53 -9.53
C ILE A 583 17.01 49.05 -9.38
N ASP A 584 17.75 49.83 -10.18
CA ASP A 584 17.73 51.29 -10.06
C ASP A 584 16.33 51.82 -10.36
N GLY A 585 15.74 52.61 -9.44
CA GLY A 585 14.34 53.04 -9.50
C GLY A 585 13.29 51.93 -9.30
N ARG A 586 13.71 50.69 -9.03
CA ARG A 586 12.87 49.49 -8.92
C ARG A 586 13.19 48.68 -7.67
N GLU A 587 13.40 49.34 -6.54
CA GLU A 587 13.79 48.70 -5.27
C GLU A 587 12.75 47.68 -4.77
N TRP A 588 11.49 47.86 -5.17
CA TRP A 588 10.41 46.91 -4.92
C TRP A 588 10.68 45.52 -5.53
N LEU A 589 11.49 45.42 -6.60
CA LEU A 589 11.85 44.15 -7.24
C LEU A 589 12.61 43.22 -6.29
N VAL A 590 13.42 43.77 -5.38
CA VAL A 590 14.11 42.99 -4.34
C VAL A 590 13.11 42.28 -3.43
N THR A 591 12.01 42.97 -3.10
CA THR A 591 10.91 42.41 -2.28
C THR A 591 10.16 41.33 -3.05
N VAL A 592 9.86 41.56 -4.33
CA VAL A 592 9.17 40.59 -5.19
C VAL A 592 10.01 39.31 -5.36
N VAL A 593 11.31 39.43 -5.63
CA VAL A 593 12.21 38.28 -5.75
C VAL A 593 12.34 37.54 -4.43
N ALA A 594 12.47 38.24 -3.29
CA ALA A 594 12.53 37.61 -1.98
C ALA A 594 11.27 36.79 -1.68
N LEU A 595 10.09 37.34 -1.96
CA LEU A 595 8.80 36.68 -1.77
C LEU A 595 8.59 35.51 -2.74
N ALA A 596 8.95 35.66 -4.02
CA ALA A 596 8.85 34.60 -5.02
C ALA A 596 9.78 33.43 -4.68
N VAL A 597 11.01 33.73 -4.25
CA VAL A 597 11.94 32.74 -3.71
C VAL A 597 11.26 32.01 -2.55
N GLU A 598 10.85 32.71 -1.49
CA GLU A 598 10.30 32.09 -0.27
C GLU A 598 9.00 31.28 -0.50
N LEU A 599 8.10 31.76 -1.36
CA LEU A 599 6.76 31.19 -1.52
C LEU A 599 6.62 30.16 -2.65
N LYS A 600 7.41 30.28 -3.72
CA LYS A 600 7.20 29.49 -4.96
C LYS A 600 8.26 28.44 -5.22
N SER A 601 9.30 28.38 -4.39
CA SER A 601 10.30 27.32 -4.48
C SER A 601 9.88 26.09 -3.67
N GLY A 602 9.84 24.93 -4.31
CA GLY A 602 9.25 23.69 -3.78
C GLY A 602 9.67 23.28 -2.36
N SER A 603 8.77 22.58 -1.67
CA SER A 603 8.79 22.20 -0.24
C SER A 603 9.93 21.27 0.23
N PHE A 604 10.89 20.92 -0.63
CA PHE A 604 11.98 19.98 -0.33
C PHE A 604 13.34 20.64 -0.04
N LEU A 605 13.48 21.96 -0.14
CA LEU A 605 14.70 22.68 0.24
C LEU A 605 14.47 23.46 1.54
N ARG A 606 14.88 22.92 2.69
CA ARG A 606 15.06 23.77 3.89
C ARG A 606 16.11 24.81 3.56
N ARG A 607 15.75 26.09 3.63
CA ARG A 607 16.65 27.19 3.30
C ARG A 607 17.29 27.76 4.53
N SER A 608 18.56 28.13 4.39
CA SER A 608 19.22 28.99 5.35
C SER A 608 18.92 30.44 5.01
N GLU A 609 18.64 31.27 6.00
CA GLU A 609 18.49 32.73 5.85
C GLU A 609 19.73 33.35 5.16
N ARG A 610 20.92 32.77 5.41
CA ARG A 610 22.16 33.12 4.72
C ARG A 610 22.07 32.96 3.19
N GLY A 611 21.40 31.91 2.70
CA GLY A 611 21.25 31.66 1.27
C GLY A 611 20.31 32.66 0.58
N VAL A 612 19.22 33.05 1.26
CA VAL A 612 18.30 34.08 0.74
C VAL A 612 18.97 35.45 0.75
N ARG A 613 19.69 35.80 1.83
CA ARG A 613 20.44 37.05 1.91
C ARG A 613 21.53 37.15 0.83
N ALA A 614 22.31 36.10 0.62
CA ALA A 614 23.33 36.07 -0.44
C ALA A 614 22.72 36.25 -1.84
N LEU A 615 21.55 35.67 -2.10
CA LEU A 615 20.83 35.84 -3.36
C LEU A 615 20.33 37.27 -3.55
N LEU A 616 19.80 37.92 -2.51
CA LEU A 616 19.35 39.31 -2.58
C LEU A 616 20.52 40.29 -2.72
N GLU A 617 21.67 40.03 -2.08
CA GLU A 617 22.89 40.81 -2.35
C GLU A 617 23.35 40.63 -3.79
N ARG A 618 23.29 39.40 -4.33
CA ARG A 618 23.60 39.12 -5.74
C ARG A 618 22.68 39.90 -6.68
N LEU A 619 21.36 39.91 -6.42
CA LEU A 619 20.38 40.68 -7.20
C LEU A 619 20.73 42.17 -7.28
N ARG A 620 21.17 42.78 -6.17
CA ARG A 620 21.56 44.20 -6.13
C ARG A 620 22.78 44.53 -6.99
N THR A 621 23.60 43.54 -7.32
CA THR A 621 24.77 43.70 -8.20
C THR A 621 24.45 43.48 -9.68
N VAL A 622 23.24 42.98 -10.00
CA VAL A 622 22.85 42.69 -11.38
C VAL A 622 22.72 43.97 -12.19
N ARG A 623 23.40 44.01 -13.33
CA ARG A 623 23.38 45.10 -14.30
C ARG A 623 22.46 44.77 -15.48
N VAL A 624 21.97 45.79 -16.16
CA VAL A 624 21.18 45.66 -17.38
C VAL A 624 21.84 46.41 -18.53
N VAL A 625 21.96 45.77 -19.69
CA VAL A 625 22.43 46.37 -20.94
C VAL A 625 21.32 46.22 -21.96
N ARG A 626 20.86 47.34 -22.52
CA ARG A 626 19.79 47.40 -23.52
C ARG A 626 20.42 47.49 -24.90
N ALA A 627 20.09 46.56 -25.79
CA ALA A 627 20.56 46.53 -27.17
C ALA A 627 19.38 46.47 -28.13
N ASP A 628 19.48 47.12 -29.29
CA ASP A 628 18.43 47.03 -30.31
C ASP A 628 18.38 45.62 -30.91
N ALA A 629 19.54 45.00 -31.15
CA ALA A 629 19.68 43.63 -31.61
C ALA A 629 21.02 43.05 -31.13
N VAL A 630 21.11 41.72 -31.03
CA VAL A 630 22.33 41.04 -30.60
C VAL A 630 22.71 39.89 -31.55
N GLU A 631 24.00 39.64 -31.67
CA GLU A 631 24.57 38.42 -32.27
C GLU A 631 25.10 37.52 -31.15
N VAL A 632 24.66 36.26 -31.12
CA VAL A 632 25.11 35.27 -30.12
C VAL A 632 26.10 34.32 -30.78
N VAL A 633 27.30 34.18 -30.21
CA VAL A 633 28.35 33.28 -30.69
C VAL A 633 28.62 32.22 -29.65
N ILE A 634 28.40 30.95 -30.01
CA ILE A 634 28.63 29.78 -29.14
C ILE A 634 29.85 29.03 -29.66
N SER A 635 30.94 29.02 -28.90
CA SER A 635 32.20 28.36 -29.29
C SER A 635 32.67 28.71 -30.71
N GLY A 636 32.51 29.98 -31.09
CA GLY A 636 32.90 30.52 -32.40
C GLY A 636 31.84 30.39 -33.52
N VAL A 637 30.68 29.78 -33.25
CA VAL A 637 29.58 29.64 -34.21
C VAL A 637 28.51 30.69 -33.96
N LEU A 638 28.22 31.52 -34.97
CA LEU A 638 27.10 32.45 -34.93
C LEU A 638 25.78 31.66 -34.85
N THR A 639 25.00 31.93 -33.81
CA THR A 639 23.79 31.18 -33.46
C THR A 639 22.65 32.18 -33.28
N GLU A 640 21.55 31.97 -33.98
CA GLU A 640 20.34 32.75 -33.74
C GLU A 640 19.65 32.22 -32.46
N PRO A 641 19.41 33.07 -31.44
CA PRO A 641 18.63 32.67 -30.28
C PRO A 641 17.18 32.38 -30.71
N PRO A 642 16.42 31.58 -29.94
CA PRO A 642 14.99 31.39 -30.20
C PRO A 642 14.26 32.74 -30.32
N PRO A 643 13.23 32.86 -31.20
CA PRO A 643 12.48 34.11 -31.36
C PRO A 643 11.83 34.62 -30.07
N THR A 644 11.59 33.72 -29.11
CA THR A 644 11.01 34.02 -27.79
C THR A 644 12.06 34.47 -26.77
N THR A 645 13.36 34.28 -27.06
CA THR A 645 14.46 34.71 -26.20
C THR A 645 14.76 36.17 -26.48
N ARG A 646 14.48 37.03 -25.51
CA ARG A 646 14.71 38.49 -25.58
C ARG A 646 15.75 39.00 -24.58
N ALA A 647 16.34 38.09 -23.80
CA ALA A 647 17.42 38.42 -22.87
C ALA A 647 18.39 37.26 -22.67
N LEU A 648 19.66 37.57 -22.39
CA LEU A 648 20.71 36.61 -22.05
C LEU A 648 21.48 37.01 -20.80
N PRO A 649 21.85 36.05 -19.94
CA PRO A 649 22.72 36.29 -18.81
C PRO A 649 24.19 36.28 -19.23
N LEU A 650 24.94 37.29 -18.82
CA LEU A 650 26.40 37.34 -18.84
C LEU A 650 26.93 37.22 -17.40
N PRO A 651 27.39 36.03 -16.99
CA PRO A 651 27.91 35.81 -15.64
C PRO A 651 29.19 36.63 -15.40
N ASP A 652 29.27 37.32 -14.28
CA ASP A 652 30.49 37.97 -13.79
C ASP A 652 30.50 37.96 -12.25
N ALA A 653 31.69 37.93 -11.64
CA ALA A 653 31.82 37.87 -10.19
C ALA A 653 31.32 39.15 -9.52
N ASP A 654 31.60 40.31 -10.10
CA ASP A 654 31.36 41.62 -9.50
C ASP A 654 30.19 42.37 -10.17
N HIS A 655 29.96 42.12 -11.46
CA HIS A 655 29.02 42.84 -12.31
C HIS A 655 28.15 41.90 -13.17
N PRO A 656 27.44 40.91 -12.59
CA PRO A 656 26.59 40.02 -13.38
C PRO A 656 25.60 40.83 -14.22
N THR A 657 25.54 40.59 -15.53
CA THR A 657 24.84 41.48 -16.47
C THR A 657 23.74 40.72 -17.22
N VAL A 658 22.56 41.32 -17.35
CA VAL A 658 21.51 40.86 -18.26
C VAL A 658 21.56 41.74 -19.51
N VAL A 659 21.74 41.12 -20.68
CA VAL A 659 21.60 41.80 -21.97
C VAL A 659 20.17 41.57 -22.45
N VAL A 660 19.42 42.63 -22.67
CA VAL A 660 18.02 42.59 -23.13
C VAL A 660 17.89 43.31 -24.47
N TRP A 661 17.08 42.75 -25.37
CA TRP A 661 16.83 43.33 -26.69
C TRP A 661 15.37 43.19 -27.10
N HIS A 662 14.94 44.05 -28.02
CA HIS A 662 13.56 44.06 -28.53
C HIS A 662 12.51 44.11 -27.39
N SER A 663 12.75 44.95 -26.38
CA SER A 663 11.84 45.16 -25.24
C SER A 663 11.64 46.64 -24.93
N GLU A 664 10.45 47.02 -24.48
CA GLU A 664 10.18 48.36 -23.93
C GLU A 664 10.55 48.43 -22.44
N GLU A 665 11.03 49.59 -21.96
CA GLU A 665 11.34 49.80 -20.55
C GLU A 665 10.10 49.65 -19.66
N GLY A 666 10.27 49.07 -18.46
CA GLY A 666 9.19 48.81 -17.51
C GLY A 666 8.84 47.32 -17.42
N TRP A 667 7.56 46.97 -17.50
CA TRP A 667 7.10 45.59 -17.32
C TRP A 667 7.60 44.62 -18.40
N ASP A 668 7.66 45.04 -19.66
CA ASP A 668 8.11 44.19 -20.77
C ASP A 668 9.59 43.81 -20.64
N GLU A 669 10.47 44.77 -20.32
CA GLU A 669 11.88 44.53 -20.00
C GLU A 669 12.03 43.54 -18.83
N LEU A 670 11.30 43.75 -17.72
CA LEU A 670 11.38 42.86 -16.55
C LEU A 670 10.94 41.43 -16.88
N GLN A 671 9.86 41.28 -17.65
CA GLN A 671 9.37 39.99 -18.11
C GLN A 671 10.39 39.32 -19.04
N ALA A 672 10.99 40.05 -20.00
CA ALA A 672 12.04 39.56 -20.88
C ALA A 672 13.29 39.10 -20.09
N CYS A 673 13.66 39.82 -19.03
CA CYS A 673 14.82 39.52 -18.20
C CYS A 673 14.65 38.28 -17.31
N THR A 674 13.44 37.78 -17.10
CA THR A 674 13.14 36.80 -16.04
C THR A 674 13.99 35.51 -16.13
N SER A 675 14.18 34.96 -17.33
CA SER A 675 14.99 33.76 -17.52
C SER A 675 16.48 34.00 -17.26
N ALA A 676 17.02 35.11 -17.76
CA ALA A 676 18.42 35.50 -17.54
C ALA A 676 18.68 35.81 -16.06
N LEU A 677 17.75 36.50 -15.40
CA LEU A 677 17.83 36.83 -13.99
C LEU A 677 17.80 35.58 -13.11
N ALA A 678 16.89 34.65 -13.36
CA ALA A 678 16.79 33.38 -12.63
C ALA A 678 18.11 32.58 -12.71
N GLN A 679 18.79 32.61 -13.86
CA GLN A 679 20.10 31.96 -14.06
C GLN A 679 21.22 32.67 -13.29
N LEU A 680 21.32 34.01 -13.37
CA LEU A 680 22.35 34.79 -12.64
C LEU A 680 22.22 34.67 -11.11
N LEU A 681 21.01 34.44 -10.62
CA LEU A 681 20.73 34.19 -9.20
C LEU A 681 20.98 32.73 -8.79
N GLY A 682 21.38 31.85 -9.72
CA GLY A 682 21.62 30.43 -9.48
C GLY A 682 20.33 29.67 -9.14
N ARG A 683 19.17 30.12 -9.63
CA ARG A 683 17.84 29.54 -9.39
C ARG A 683 16.99 29.50 -10.66
N PRO A 684 17.33 28.66 -11.66
CA PRO A 684 16.59 28.60 -12.93
C PRO A 684 15.09 28.29 -12.76
N GLY A 685 14.74 27.43 -11.79
CA GLY A 685 13.33 27.10 -11.47
C GLY A 685 12.52 28.26 -10.88
N LEU A 686 13.12 29.43 -10.66
CA LEU A 686 12.43 30.65 -10.24
C LEU A 686 11.78 31.38 -11.43
N GLN A 687 12.19 31.07 -12.68
CA GLN A 687 11.74 31.76 -13.90
C GLN A 687 10.21 31.84 -14.00
N ASP A 688 9.52 30.69 -14.10
CA ASP A 688 8.06 30.65 -14.31
C ASP A 688 7.30 31.38 -13.18
N ALA A 689 7.81 31.28 -11.96
CA ALA A 689 7.21 31.93 -10.79
C ALA A 689 7.36 33.45 -10.85
N LEU A 690 8.54 33.95 -11.22
CA LEU A 690 8.77 35.40 -11.36
C LEU A 690 7.99 35.97 -12.54
N GLU A 691 7.97 35.28 -13.67
CA GLU A 691 7.29 35.72 -14.89
C GLU A 691 5.79 35.88 -14.61
N LEU A 692 5.18 34.87 -13.99
CA LEU A 692 3.78 34.92 -13.59
C LEU A 692 3.47 36.03 -12.58
N VAL A 693 4.36 36.28 -11.63
CA VAL A 693 4.18 37.35 -10.63
C VAL A 693 4.26 38.72 -11.30
N LEU A 694 5.22 38.95 -12.19
CA LEU A 694 5.35 40.21 -12.93
C LEU A 694 4.14 40.47 -13.82
N VAL A 695 3.65 39.46 -14.57
CA VAL A 695 2.42 39.57 -15.38
C VAL A 695 1.19 39.90 -14.51
N LYS A 696 1.09 39.29 -13.32
CA LYS A 696 -0.03 39.58 -12.40
C LYS A 696 0.07 40.96 -11.76
N LEU A 697 1.28 41.45 -11.51
CA LEU A 697 1.52 42.80 -10.98
C LEU A 697 1.19 43.85 -12.04
N GLU A 698 1.66 43.68 -13.27
CA GLU A 698 1.31 44.55 -14.41
C GLU A 698 -0.21 44.63 -14.60
N ARG A 699 -0.92 43.49 -14.55
CA ARG A 699 -2.38 43.49 -14.70
C ARG A 699 -3.12 44.21 -13.56
N GLN A 700 -2.51 44.32 -12.38
CA GLN A 700 -3.13 44.94 -11.21
C GLN A 700 -2.73 46.42 -11.04
N LEU A 701 -1.56 46.79 -11.54
CA LEU A 701 -1.00 48.12 -11.42
C LEU A 701 -1.14 48.81 -12.78
N ASP A 702 -2.05 49.78 -12.88
CA ASP A 702 -2.25 50.62 -14.08
C ASP A 702 -1.11 51.64 -14.27
N THR A 703 0.11 51.30 -13.83
CA THR A 703 1.29 52.16 -13.77
C THR A 703 2.50 51.43 -14.35
N HIS A 704 3.28 52.12 -15.17
CA HIS A 704 4.45 51.53 -15.85
C HIS A 704 5.67 51.36 -14.93
N ASP A 705 5.75 52.13 -13.83
CA ASP A 705 6.84 52.03 -12.85
C ASP A 705 6.37 52.43 -11.45
N PRO A 706 5.95 51.47 -10.60
CA PRO A 706 5.47 51.77 -9.25
C PRO A 706 6.65 52.02 -8.29
N GLU A 707 6.70 53.17 -7.61
CA GLU A 707 7.71 53.41 -6.56
C GLU A 707 7.62 52.39 -5.40
N ARG A 708 6.41 51.86 -5.14
CA ARG A 708 6.16 50.84 -4.10
C ARG A 708 4.95 49.98 -4.42
N ILE A 709 5.01 48.70 -4.10
CA ILE A 709 3.88 47.77 -4.19
C ILE A 709 3.39 47.44 -2.78
N ASP A 710 2.08 47.58 -2.54
CA ASP A 710 1.48 47.24 -1.25
C ASP A 710 1.33 45.71 -1.04
N ASP A 711 1.16 45.31 0.23
CA ASP A 711 1.11 43.89 0.60
C ASP A 711 -0.10 43.16 0.03
N ARG A 712 -1.20 43.88 -0.25
CA ARG A 712 -2.42 43.34 -0.87
C ARG A 712 -2.18 42.95 -2.32
N THR A 713 -1.58 43.85 -3.07
CA THR A 713 -1.22 43.65 -4.49
C THR A 713 -0.17 42.54 -4.61
N LEU A 714 0.84 42.53 -3.73
CA LEU A 714 1.81 41.44 -3.65
C LEU A 714 1.15 40.09 -3.31
N ALA A 715 0.24 40.07 -2.33
CA ALA A 715 -0.47 38.85 -1.93
C ALA A 715 -1.32 38.28 -3.08
N MET A 716 -2.02 39.15 -3.81
CA MET A 716 -2.80 38.77 -4.99
C MET A 716 -1.92 38.26 -6.13
N ALA A 717 -0.77 38.89 -6.40
CA ALA A 717 0.14 38.44 -7.44
C ALA A 717 0.85 37.12 -7.10
N LEU A 718 1.17 36.90 -5.82
CA LEU A 718 1.86 35.69 -5.34
C LEU A 718 0.91 34.54 -4.95
N ASP A 719 -0.41 34.71 -5.09
CA ASP A 719 -1.44 33.76 -4.65
C ASP A 719 -1.29 33.35 -3.16
N THR A 720 -1.06 34.33 -2.30
CA THR A 720 -0.85 34.13 -0.86
C THR A 720 -1.71 35.11 -0.04
N THR A 721 -1.53 35.14 1.28
CA THR A 721 -2.22 36.09 2.16
C THR A 721 -1.34 37.31 2.44
N GLU A 722 -1.97 38.47 2.63
CA GLU A 722 -1.31 39.71 3.07
C GLU A 722 -0.50 39.50 4.35
N ALA A 723 -1.04 38.72 5.30
CA ALA A 723 -0.35 38.37 6.53
C ALA A 723 0.97 37.62 6.27
N LYS A 724 1.01 36.72 5.28
CA LYS A 724 2.22 35.96 4.94
C LYS A 724 3.25 36.81 4.22
N VAL A 725 2.82 37.74 3.36
CA VAL A 725 3.69 38.74 2.73
C VAL A 725 4.32 39.65 3.80
N ALA A 726 3.50 40.15 4.72
CA ALA A 726 3.95 41.01 5.81
C ALA A 726 4.89 40.29 6.79
N GLU A 727 4.66 38.99 7.04
CA GLU A 727 5.55 38.13 7.85
C GLU A 727 6.93 37.99 7.20
N ILE A 728 6.98 37.65 5.91
CA ILE A 728 8.24 37.47 5.18
C ILE A 728 8.98 38.81 5.04
N ARG A 729 8.27 39.91 4.79
CA ARG A 729 8.85 41.27 4.80
C ARG A 729 9.44 41.65 6.17
N ARG A 730 8.77 41.32 7.28
CA ARG A 730 9.28 41.58 8.65
C ARG A 730 10.61 40.88 8.91
N ASN A 731 10.71 39.60 8.54
CA ASN A 731 11.96 38.85 8.64
C ASN A 731 13.11 39.43 7.78
N LEU A 732 12.80 40.28 6.79
CA LEU A 732 13.78 40.96 5.94
C LEU A 732 14.22 42.35 6.48
N THR A 733 13.57 42.95 7.51
CA THR A 733 13.76 44.39 7.87
C THR A 733 14.31 44.77 9.28
N GLY A 734 14.49 43.87 10.27
CA GLY A 734 15.41 44.10 11.43
C GLY A 734 14.85 44.53 12.82
N ASP A 735 15.56 44.09 13.88
CA ASP A 735 15.23 43.89 15.33
C ASP A 735 14.64 45.07 16.16
N VAL A 736 14.90 46.35 15.84
CA VAL A 736 14.47 47.49 16.68
C VAL A 736 12.99 47.85 16.46
N HIS A 737 12.53 47.78 15.21
CA HIS A 737 11.13 48.09 14.87
C HIS A 737 10.16 47.07 15.50
N ASP A 738 10.56 45.80 15.55
CA ASP A 738 9.79 44.76 16.24
C ASP A 738 9.81 44.94 17.76
N THR A 739 10.92 45.36 18.37
CA THR A 739 10.95 45.64 19.81
C THR A 739 10.03 46.81 20.19
N VAL A 740 10.00 47.89 19.37
CA VAL A 740 9.06 49.02 19.54
C VAL A 740 7.60 48.55 19.40
N ARG A 741 7.32 47.67 18.42
CA ARG A 741 6.01 47.07 18.21
C ARG A 741 5.55 46.25 19.43
N LEU A 742 6.46 45.58 20.12
CA LEU A 742 6.16 44.76 21.29
C LEU A 742 5.95 45.60 22.56
N LEU A 743 6.77 46.64 22.76
CA LEU A 743 6.71 47.49 23.97
C LEU A 743 5.49 48.41 24.01
N ARG A 744 5.01 48.88 22.85
CA ARG A 744 3.95 49.90 22.77
C ARG A 744 2.65 49.50 23.50
N PRO A 745 2.09 48.28 23.33
CA PRO A 745 0.93 47.82 24.12
C PRO A 745 1.18 47.71 25.61
N ALA A 746 2.36 47.20 26.01
CA ALA A 746 2.71 47.02 27.42
C ALA A 746 2.84 48.37 28.14
N LEU A 747 3.49 49.35 27.51
CA LEU A 747 3.63 50.70 28.05
C LEU A 747 2.28 51.43 28.10
N CYS A 748 1.44 51.31 27.06
CA CYS A 748 0.09 51.88 27.09
C CYS A 748 -0.75 51.28 28.23
N CYS A 749 -0.64 49.97 28.48
CA CYS A 749 -1.35 49.28 29.56
C CYS A 749 -0.82 49.65 30.96
N LEU A 750 0.50 49.78 31.12
CA LEU A 750 1.16 50.10 32.40
C LEU A 750 0.99 51.57 32.80
N LEU A 751 1.08 52.47 31.82
CA LEU A 751 1.03 53.92 32.04
C LEU A 751 -0.41 54.44 32.06
N GLY A 752 -1.35 53.73 31.43
CA GLY A 752 -2.77 54.08 31.39
C GLY A 752 -2.97 55.54 30.93
N PRO A 753 -3.55 56.44 31.76
CA PRO A 753 -3.77 57.84 31.37
C PRO A 753 -2.47 58.66 31.19
N ALA A 754 -1.32 58.15 31.64
CA ALA A 754 -0.02 58.78 31.42
C ALA A 754 0.62 58.43 30.07
N TRP A 755 0.01 57.56 29.26
CA TRP A 755 0.41 57.29 27.88
C TRP A 755 -0.19 58.34 26.94
N ASP A 756 0.65 59.07 26.19
CA ASP A 756 0.24 60.10 25.24
C ASP A 756 0.88 59.96 23.84
N GLU A 757 0.45 60.78 22.88
CA GLU A 757 1.03 60.78 21.53
C GLU A 757 2.52 61.13 21.51
N GLU A 758 3.00 61.90 22.49
CA GLU A 758 4.40 62.30 22.57
C GLU A 758 5.30 61.11 22.97
N ALA A 759 4.85 60.30 23.94
CA ALA A 759 5.45 59.03 24.32
C ALA A 759 5.46 58.04 23.15
N ALA A 760 4.35 57.94 22.40
CA ALA A 760 4.24 57.08 21.23
C ALA A 760 5.22 57.48 20.11
N ARG A 761 5.35 58.78 19.82
CA ARG A 761 6.28 59.33 18.81
C ARG A 761 7.74 59.27 19.25
N ALA A 762 8.02 59.31 20.55
CA ALA A 762 9.37 59.11 21.07
C ALA A 762 9.82 57.67 20.83
N LEU A 763 8.96 56.69 21.12
CA LEU A 763 9.25 55.27 20.94
C LEU A 763 9.51 54.89 19.46
N ASP A 764 8.72 55.43 18.52
CA ASP A 764 8.88 55.16 17.07
C ASP A 764 10.17 55.72 16.46
N ARG A 765 10.80 56.70 17.10
CA ARG A 765 12.01 57.37 16.60
C ARG A 765 13.31 56.75 17.12
N ALA A 766 13.24 55.71 17.94
CA ALA A 766 14.43 55.06 18.49
C ALA A 766 15.27 54.45 17.35
N ALA A 767 16.51 54.92 17.20
CA ALA A 767 17.45 54.44 16.17
C ALA A 767 18.23 53.18 16.61
N GLY A 768 18.11 52.79 17.89
CA GLY A 768 18.82 51.65 18.47
C GLY A 768 18.35 51.29 19.88
N GLU A 769 18.85 50.16 20.40
CA GLU A 769 18.45 49.58 21.69
C GLU A 769 18.77 50.50 22.88
N ASP A 770 19.95 51.13 22.91
CA ASP A 770 20.34 52.04 24.00
C ASP A 770 19.41 53.27 24.08
N GLU A 771 19.00 53.79 22.93
CA GLU A 771 18.07 54.92 22.84
C GLU A 771 16.66 54.49 23.27
N LEU A 772 16.25 53.28 22.89
CA LEU A 772 14.98 52.68 23.31
C LEU A 772 14.91 52.52 24.84
N VAL A 773 15.97 52.03 25.47
CA VAL A 773 16.08 51.93 26.95
C VAL A 773 16.00 53.31 27.61
N GLN A 774 16.64 54.34 27.04
CA GLN A 774 16.57 55.71 27.57
C GLN A 774 15.16 56.32 27.45
N ILE A 775 14.47 56.08 26.33
CA ILE A 775 13.10 56.55 26.11
C ILE A 775 12.14 55.89 27.11
N VAL A 776 12.22 54.57 27.26
CA VAL A 776 11.42 53.81 28.26
C VAL A 776 11.78 54.26 29.69
N GLY A 777 13.04 54.58 29.95
CA GLY A 777 13.53 55.09 31.24
C GLY A 777 12.88 56.37 31.74
N ARG A 778 12.29 57.18 30.84
CA ARG A 778 11.56 58.41 31.20
C ARG A 778 10.26 58.14 31.95
N PHE A 779 9.73 56.92 31.86
CA PHE A 779 8.48 56.51 32.49
C PHE A 779 8.68 55.70 33.78
N THR A 780 9.90 55.66 34.32
CA THR A 780 10.32 54.82 35.47
C THR A 780 9.47 54.95 36.73
N VAL A 781 8.81 56.10 36.97
CA VAL A 781 7.94 56.31 38.15
C VAL A 781 6.63 55.48 38.07
N SER A 782 6.27 55.01 36.88
CA SER A 782 5.02 54.30 36.60
C SER A 782 5.23 52.87 36.11
N LEU A 783 6.49 52.40 36.01
CA LEU A 783 6.83 51.04 35.58
C LEU A 783 7.12 50.14 36.80
N THR A 784 6.67 48.89 36.74
CA THR A 784 6.93 47.86 37.76
C THR A 784 8.29 47.16 37.60
N VAL A 785 8.95 47.34 36.45
CA VAL A 785 10.21 46.70 36.03
C VAL A 785 11.17 47.77 35.47
N PRO A 786 12.50 47.70 35.71
CA PRO A 786 13.48 48.61 35.12
C PRO A 786 13.41 48.66 33.59
N ALA A 787 13.65 49.84 33.00
CA ALA A 787 13.53 50.05 31.56
C ALA A 787 14.41 49.11 30.70
N ALA A 788 15.64 48.82 31.14
CA ALA A 788 16.52 47.89 30.45
C ALA A 788 16.00 46.45 30.46
N GLU A 789 15.40 46.04 31.58
CA GLU A 789 14.83 44.71 31.76
C GLU A 789 13.50 44.57 30.99
N LEU A 790 12.69 45.63 30.92
CA LEU A 790 11.49 45.69 30.10
C LEU A 790 11.80 45.59 28.59
N VAL A 791 12.84 46.28 28.11
CA VAL A 791 13.33 46.16 26.73
C VAL A 791 13.87 44.76 26.46
N ALA A 792 14.62 44.18 27.42
CA ALA A 792 15.12 42.81 27.30
C ALA A 792 13.99 41.77 27.23
N PHE A 793 12.95 41.90 28.07
CA PHE A 793 11.76 41.04 28.00
C PHE A 793 11.03 41.17 26.67
N ALA A 794 10.91 42.38 26.14
CA ALA A 794 10.30 42.58 24.82
C ALA A 794 11.11 41.88 23.72
N ARG A 795 12.44 41.86 23.79
CA ARG A 795 13.29 41.14 22.82
C ARG A 795 13.23 39.62 22.93
N SER A 796 12.99 39.08 24.13
CA SER A 796 12.77 37.64 24.32
C SER A 796 11.37 37.19 23.91
N CYS A 797 10.45 38.12 23.68
CA CYS A 797 9.09 37.86 23.24
C CYS A 797 8.95 38.06 21.73
N THR A 798 8.04 37.30 21.12
CA THR A 798 7.70 37.40 19.69
C THR A 798 6.36 38.08 19.46
N THR A 799 5.51 38.12 20.49
CA THR A 799 4.19 38.74 20.45
C THR A 799 3.91 39.63 21.67
N PRO A 800 3.05 40.66 21.54
CA PRO A 800 2.63 41.46 22.70
C PRO A 800 1.92 40.65 23.79
N ALA A 801 1.30 39.51 23.45
CA ALA A 801 0.66 38.63 24.43
C ALA A 801 1.67 37.89 25.32
N GLU A 802 2.80 37.43 24.76
CA GLU A 802 3.88 36.83 25.54
C GLU A 802 4.47 37.85 26.53
N LEU A 803 4.65 39.10 26.08
CA LEU A 803 5.11 40.17 26.95
C LEU A 803 4.09 40.53 28.05
N ARG A 804 2.78 40.49 27.75
CA ARG A 804 1.72 40.64 28.76
C ARG A 804 1.83 39.56 29.84
N ASP A 805 2.04 38.31 29.44
CA ASP A 805 2.10 37.16 30.33
C ASP A 805 3.36 37.20 31.21
N GLU A 806 4.52 37.52 30.64
CA GLU A 806 5.78 37.71 31.38
C GLU A 806 5.69 38.86 32.40
N LEU A 807 4.95 39.93 32.06
CA LEU A 807 4.74 41.07 32.95
C LEU A 807 3.53 40.92 33.89
N GLY A 808 2.76 39.84 33.77
CA GLY A 808 1.57 39.59 34.59
C GLY A 808 0.47 40.65 34.46
N LEU A 809 0.26 41.23 33.27
CA LEU A 809 -0.73 42.30 33.05
C LEU A 809 -2.16 41.74 32.93
N ASP A 810 -3.14 42.47 33.47
CA ASP A 810 -4.56 42.10 33.39
C ASP A 810 -5.07 42.04 31.94
N PHE A 811 -5.78 40.96 31.59
CA PHE A 811 -6.22 40.69 30.22
C PHE A 811 -7.18 41.75 29.68
N GLN A 812 -8.15 42.18 30.48
CA GLN A 812 -9.13 43.18 30.07
C GLN A 812 -8.46 44.53 29.84
N ARG A 813 -7.65 44.99 30.81
CA ARG A 813 -6.91 46.25 30.71
C ARG A 813 -5.93 46.27 29.53
N PHE A 814 -5.28 45.15 29.25
CA PHE A 814 -4.38 45.03 28.12
C PHE A 814 -5.11 45.11 26.77
N ASN A 815 -6.30 44.51 26.66
CA ASN A 815 -7.17 44.65 25.49
C ASN A 815 -7.72 46.07 25.31
N GLU A 816 -8.03 46.78 26.39
CA GLU A 816 -8.37 48.21 26.36
C GLU A 816 -7.20 49.06 25.85
N ALA A 817 -5.97 48.75 26.26
CA ALA A 817 -4.76 49.40 25.76
C ALA A 817 -4.53 49.15 24.26
N LEU A 818 -4.70 47.91 23.79
CA LEU A 818 -4.62 47.58 22.35
C LEU A 818 -5.68 48.32 21.53
N THR A 819 -6.88 48.46 22.08
CA THR A 819 -7.97 49.23 21.44
C THR A 819 -7.63 50.72 21.36
N THR A 820 -7.04 51.27 22.43
CA THR A 820 -6.63 52.69 22.52
C THR A 820 -5.54 53.03 21.51
N LEU A 821 -4.64 52.09 21.21
CA LEU A 821 -3.54 52.29 20.25
C LEU A 821 -3.97 52.31 18.77
N GLY A 822 -5.16 51.80 18.44
CA GLY A 822 -5.72 51.89 17.09
C GLY A 822 -5.04 50.99 16.03
N PRO A 823 -5.07 51.38 14.74
CA PRO A 823 -4.62 50.54 13.62
C PRO A 823 -3.19 50.04 13.78
N GLY A 824 -3.01 48.72 13.79
CA GLY A 824 -1.72 48.04 14.03
C GLY A 824 -1.70 47.15 15.27
N TYR A 825 -2.67 47.31 16.18
CA TYR A 825 -2.87 46.48 17.37
C TYR A 825 -4.31 46.00 17.44
N ALA A 826 -4.51 44.68 17.50
CA ALA A 826 -5.83 44.07 17.63
C ALA A 826 -5.98 43.48 19.05
N PRO A 827 -7.14 43.68 19.72
CA PRO A 827 -7.43 43.01 20.98
C PRO A 827 -7.34 41.49 20.85
N TYR A 828 -6.75 40.84 21.85
CA TYR A 828 -6.69 39.39 21.92
C TYR A 828 -8.05 38.83 22.35
N SER A 829 -8.50 37.80 21.65
CA SER A 829 -9.71 37.06 21.99
C SER A 829 -9.45 35.56 21.84
N HIS A 830 -10.15 34.75 22.63
CA HIS A 830 -10.01 33.30 22.64
C HIS A 830 -11.37 32.62 22.41
N PRO A 831 -11.97 32.80 21.22
CA PRO A 831 -13.31 32.26 20.93
C PRO A 831 -13.36 30.73 21.10
N ASP A 832 -12.32 30.01 20.69
CA ASP A 832 -12.25 28.56 20.83
C ASP A 832 -12.22 28.10 22.31
N LEU A 833 -11.52 28.83 23.19
CA LEU A 833 -11.48 28.53 24.63
C LEU A 833 -12.82 28.85 25.30
N HIS A 834 -13.50 29.90 24.85
CA HIS A 834 -14.83 30.28 25.36
C HIS A 834 -15.90 29.30 24.92
N GLU A 835 -15.87 28.89 23.65
CA GLU A 835 -16.72 27.81 23.12
C GLU A 835 -16.48 26.50 23.88
N GLN A 836 -15.22 26.18 24.21
CA GLN A 836 -14.88 25.00 24.99
C GLN A 836 -15.42 25.09 26.43
N ALA A 837 -15.06 26.14 27.17
CA ALA A 837 -15.43 26.30 28.59
C ALA A 837 -16.95 26.40 28.77
N PHE A 838 -17.62 27.20 27.93
CA PHE A 838 -19.08 27.31 27.97
C PHE A 838 -19.76 26.02 27.50
N GLY A 839 -19.23 25.37 26.47
CA GLY A 839 -19.70 24.06 26.02
C GLY A 839 -19.52 22.96 27.07
N ASP A 840 -18.50 23.03 27.92
CA ASP A 840 -18.33 22.15 29.09
C ASP A 840 -19.38 22.43 30.16
N PHE A 841 -19.63 23.71 30.48
CA PHE A 841 -20.67 24.14 31.40
C PHE A 841 -22.07 23.70 30.95
N VAL A 842 -22.44 23.96 29.70
CA VAL A 842 -23.73 23.55 29.10
C VAL A 842 -23.90 22.04 29.12
N ARG A 843 -22.85 21.27 28.82
CA ARG A 843 -22.90 19.79 28.91
C ARG A 843 -23.01 19.28 30.34
N GLY A 844 -22.48 20.00 31.32
CA GLY A 844 -22.69 19.69 32.74
C GLY A 844 -24.15 19.82 33.17
N HIS A 845 -24.90 20.72 32.51
CA HIS A 845 -26.27 21.07 32.88
C HIS A 845 -27.33 20.68 31.83
N ALA A 846 -26.95 19.92 30.79
CA ALA A 846 -27.81 19.66 29.62
C ALA A 846 -29.14 19.00 29.97
N GLY A 847 -29.13 18.04 30.90
CA GLY A 847 -30.36 17.38 31.36
C GLY A 847 -31.35 18.39 31.96
N THR A 848 -30.89 19.21 32.90
CA THR A 848 -31.72 20.24 33.51
C THR A 848 -32.19 21.28 32.49
N LEU A 849 -31.31 21.75 31.60
CA LEU A 849 -31.68 22.71 30.55
C LEU A 849 -32.81 22.18 29.66
N VAL A 850 -32.69 20.91 29.23
CA VAL A 850 -33.72 20.26 28.41
C VAL A 850 -35.00 20.03 29.21
N ASP A 851 -34.94 19.66 30.49
CA ASP A 851 -36.14 19.47 31.32
C ASP A 851 -36.90 20.79 31.55
N ARG A 852 -36.22 21.91 31.76
CA ARG A 852 -36.85 23.24 31.83
C ARG A 852 -37.60 23.58 30.53
N LEU A 853 -37.02 23.24 29.37
CA LEU A 853 -37.70 23.36 28.08
C LEU A 853 -38.89 22.40 27.96
N ARG A 854 -38.74 21.13 28.37
CA ARG A 854 -39.80 20.12 28.27
C ARG A 854 -41.04 20.52 29.07
N GLU A 855 -40.85 21.03 30.29
CA GLU A 855 -41.95 21.52 31.12
C GLU A 855 -42.72 22.66 30.45
N ARG A 856 -42.04 23.51 29.67
CA ARG A 856 -42.66 24.59 28.92
C ARG A 856 -43.47 24.12 27.70
N TYR A 857 -43.04 23.04 27.02
CA TYR A 857 -43.62 22.61 25.74
C TYR A 857 -44.53 21.39 25.82
N VAL A 858 -44.62 20.70 26.97
CA VAL A 858 -45.44 19.48 27.12
C VAL A 858 -46.93 19.70 26.83
N ALA A 859 -47.50 20.84 27.22
CA ALA A 859 -48.90 21.17 26.93
C ALA A 859 -49.14 21.39 25.42
N ALA A 860 -48.23 22.12 24.76
CA ALA A 860 -48.29 22.35 23.32
C ALA A 860 -48.23 21.04 22.51
N ALA A 861 -47.44 20.07 22.96
CA ALA A 861 -47.37 18.74 22.33
C ALA A 861 -48.68 17.94 22.46
N ARG A 862 -49.36 18.02 23.62
CA ARG A 862 -50.67 17.36 23.82
C ARG A 862 -51.76 17.94 22.93
N ASP A 863 -51.71 19.26 22.70
CA ASP A 863 -52.68 19.98 21.88
C ASP A 863 -52.35 19.93 20.37
N GLY A 864 -51.25 19.27 19.98
CA GLY A 864 -50.82 19.17 18.58
C GLY A 864 -50.35 20.49 17.96
N ALA A 865 -49.90 21.43 18.79
CA ALA A 865 -49.38 22.73 18.35
C ALA A 865 -47.97 22.63 17.73
N ASP A 866 -47.47 23.73 17.17
CA ASP A 866 -46.13 23.77 16.59
C ASP A 866 -45.03 23.61 17.65
N LEU A 867 -44.15 22.64 17.42
CA LEU A 867 -43.02 22.29 18.30
C LEU A 867 -41.67 22.69 17.70
N SER A 868 -41.64 23.41 16.58
CA SER A 868 -40.40 23.78 15.90
C SER A 868 -39.43 24.56 16.81
N ALA A 869 -39.96 25.44 17.67
CA ALA A 869 -39.17 26.17 18.67
C ALA A 869 -38.52 25.24 19.70
N TYR A 870 -39.23 24.21 20.15
CA TYR A 870 -38.67 23.20 21.05
C TYR A 870 -37.66 22.29 20.33
N ALA A 871 -37.98 21.82 19.13
CA ALA A 871 -37.14 20.94 18.33
C ALA A 871 -35.77 21.59 18.00
N GLY A 872 -35.74 22.91 17.82
CA GLY A 872 -34.51 23.70 17.71
C GLY A 872 -33.78 23.85 19.05
N ALA A 873 -34.48 24.34 20.08
CA ALA A 873 -33.87 24.66 21.37
C ALA A 873 -33.37 23.43 22.16
N ARG A 874 -34.03 22.26 22.03
CA ARG A 874 -33.64 21.02 22.74
C ARG A 874 -32.22 20.52 22.41
N ARG A 875 -31.65 21.04 21.31
CA ARG A 875 -30.29 20.72 20.85
C ARG A 875 -29.23 21.66 21.44
N LEU A 876 -29.65 22.74 22.11
CA LEU A 876 -28.81 23.74 22.78
C LEU A 876 -27.81 24.44 21.83
N HIS A 877 -28.01 24.40 20.51
CA HIS A 877 -27.06 24.98 19.54
C HIS A 877 -27.08 26.50 19.49
N ASP A 878 -28.21 27.09 19.84
CA ASP A 878 -28.44 28.53 19.94
C ASP A 878 -27.98 29.10 21.30
N LEU A 879 -27.66 28.23 22.27
CA LEU A 879 -27.01 28.60 23.51
C LEU A 879 -25.50 28.80 23.28
N LEU A 880 -25.16 29.98 22.76
CA LEU A 880 -23.79 30.38 22.46
C LEU A 880 -23.14 31.18 23.60
N PRO A 881 -21.79 31.15 23.71
CA PRO A 881 -21.04 32.01 24.62
C PRO A 881 -21.37 33.48 24.41
N ASP A 882 -21.25 34.29 25.46
CA ASP A 882 -21.46 35.74 25.34
C ASP A 882 -20.28 36.40 24.60
N PRO A 883 -20.51 37.09 23.46
CA PRO A 883 -19.44 37.78 22.75
C PRO A 883 -18.77 38.87 23.59
N ASP A 884 -19.45 39.43 24.60
CA ASP A 884 -18.90 40.44 25.50
C ASP A 884 -17.82 39.88 26.44
N TRP A 885 -17.69 38.55 26.54
CA TRP A 885 -16.60 37.91 27.28
C TRP A 885 -15.26 38.02 26.54
N LEU A 886 -15.27 38.05 25.21
CA LEU A 886 -14.06 37.99 24.37
C LEU A 886 -12.98 39.01 24.75
N PRO A 887 -13.30 40.29 25.01
CA PRO A 887 -12.29 41.26 25.45
C PRO A 887 -11.98 41.18 26.96
N ARG A 888 -12.84 40.53 27.77
CA ARG A 888 -12.80 40.59 29.25
C ARG A 888 -12.10 39.41 29.91
N PHE A 889 -12.20 38.22 29.33
CA PHE A 889 -11.70 36.99 29.96
C PHE A 889 -10.92 36.12 28.99
N VAL A 890 -9.82 35.51 29.45
CA VAL A 890 -9.18 34.39 28.73
C VAL A 890 -10.07 33.14 28.80
N THR A 891 -10.68 32.90 29.97
CA THR A 891 -11.67 31.85 30.20
C THR A 891 -12.81 32.44 31.05
N PRO A 892 -14.09 32.34 30.61
CA PRO A 892 -15.20 32.96 31.32
C PRO A 892 -15.42 32.27 32.69
N PRO A 893 -15.71 33.04 33.75
CA PRO A 893 -16.00 32.48 35.07
C PRO A 893 -17.37 31.78 35.11
N GLU A 894 -17.53 30.82 36.02
CA GLU A 894 -18.73 29.96 36.08
C GLU A 894 -20.03 30.74 36.33
N ASP A 895 -19.99 31.80 37.14
CA ASP A 895 -21.17 32.62 37.44
C ASP A 895 -21.71 33.36 36.21
N GLU A 896 -20.82 33.83 35.33
CA GLU A 896 -21.18 34.46 34.04
C GLU A 896 -21.81 33.42 33.10
N MET A 897 -21.23 32.21 33.03
CA MET A 897 -21.77 31.10 32.24
C MET A 897 -23.16 30.67 32.72
N ARG A 898 -23.37 30.64 34.04
CA ARG A 898 -24.68 30.36 34.65
C ARG A 898 -25.70 31.43 34.30
N ALA A 899 -25.36 32.71 34.46
CA ALA A 899 -26.24 33.82 34.12
C ALA A 899 -26.65 33.80 32.63
N ARG A 900 -25.72 33.45 31.73
CA ARG A 900 -25.99 33.28 30.28
C ARG A 900 -27.01 32.18 30.00
N ALA A 901 -26.84 31.01 30.61
CA ALA A 901 -27.78 29.90 30.46
C ALA A 901 -29.19 30.22 31.00
N GLN A 902 -29.26 30.93 32.14
CA GLN A 902 -30.52 31.39 32.72
C GLN A 902 -31.24 32.43 31.85
N ALA A 903 -30.49 33.38 31.28
CA ALA A 903 -31.04 34.35 30.34
C ALA A 903 -31.62 33.67 29.07
N TRP A 904 -30.92 32.64 28.58
CA TRP A 904 -31.38 31.87 27.43
C TRP A 904 -32.66 31.06 27.71
N LEU A 905 -32.77 30.42 28.87
CA LEU A 905 -34.02 29.73 29.28
C LEU A 905 -35.20 30.70 29.37
N ARG A 906 -34.99 31.88 29.98
CA ARG A 906 -36.01 32.94 30.02
C ARG A 906 -36.45 33.39 28.64
N SER A 907 -35.55 33.46 27.66
CA SER A 907 -35.90 33.82 26.28
C SER A 907 -36.83 32.81 25.60
N HIS A 908 -36.83 31.55 26.05
CA HIS A 908 -37.75 30.50 25.61
C HIS A 908 -39.04 30.42 26.45
N GLY A 909 -39.19 31.31 27.44
CA GLY A 909 -40.28 31.26 28.42
C GLY A 909 -40.23 30.05 29.33
N ALA A 910 -39.07 29.41 29.47
CA ALA A 910 -38.83 28.31 30.40
C ALA A 910 -38.34 28.85 31.76
N ASP A 911 -38.54 28.05 32.81
CA ASP A 911 -38.00 28.32 34.15
C ASP A 911 -36.47 28.27 34.13
N ASP A 912 -35.79 29.21 34.79
CA ASP A 912 -34.33 29.38 34.79
C ASP A 912 -33.63 28.82 36.04
N ASP A 913 -34.36 28.13 36.92
CA ASP A 913 -33.78 27.43 38.06
C ASP A 913 -33.10 26.11 37.63
N LEU A 914 -31.78 26.20 37.41
CA LEU A 914 -30.92 25.05 37.09
C LEU A 914 -30.71 24.08 38.28
N GLY A 915 -31.19 24.42 39.48
CA GLY A 915 -31.16 23.55 40.65
C GLY A 915 -32.45 22.74 40.86
N ARG A 916 -33.54 23.05 40.14
CA ARG A 916 -34.85 22.44 40.34
C ARG A 916 -35.02 21.10 39.59
N THR A 917 -35.41 20.06 40.32
CA THR A 917 -35.77 18.73 39.77
C THR A 917 -37.08 18.78 38.97
N THR A 918 -37.19 17.95 37.93
CA THR A 918 -38.40 17.85 37.09
C THR A 918 -39.34 16.72 37.54
N ASP A 919 -40.64 16.91 37.33
CA ASP A 919 -41.66 15.87 37.54
C ASP A 919 -41.98 15.08 36.25
N LEU A 920 -41.33 15.41 35.12
CA LEU A 920 -41.53 14.72 33.85
C LEU A 920 -40.81 13.36 33.84
N PRO A 921 -41.34 12.35 33.11
CA PRO A 921 -40.62 11.10 32.90
C PRO A 921 -39.24 11.34 32.26
N PRO A 922 -38.24 10.48 32.50
CA PRO A 922 -36.94 10.56 31.83
C PRO A 922 -37.10 10.62 30.31
N VAL A 923 -36.44 11.58 29.67
CA VAL A 923 -36.57 11.83 28.23
C VAL A 923 -36.17 10.61 27.40
N ASP A 924 -35.12 9.90 27.80
CA ASP A 924 -34.61 8.72 27.09
C ASP A 924 -35.65 7.60 27.05
N ARG A 925 -36.41 7.42 28.14
CA ARG A 925 -37.48 6.42 28.21
C ARG A 925 -38.63 6.73 27.27
N LEU A 926 -39.00 8.01 27.13
CA LEU A 926 -40.07 8.42 26.21
C LEU A 926 -39.64 8.25 24.75
N ARG A 927 -38.38 8.58 24.41
CA ARG A 927 -37.83 8.35 23.07
C ARG A 927 -37.81 6.88 22.70
N GLU A 928 -37.37 6.02 23.62
CA GLU A 928 -37.34 4.58 23.44
C GLU A 928 -38.74 4.01 23.16
N LEU A 929 -39.74 4.36 24.00
CA LEU A 929 -41.12 3.90 23.84
C LEU A 929 -41.71 4.28 22.47
N ASN A 930 -41.54 5.55 22.07
CA ASN A 930 -42.08 6.06 20.81
C ASN A 930 -41.37 5.47 19.58
N THR A 931 -40.06 5.24 19.67
CA THR A 931 -39.26 4.63 18.60
C THR A 931 -39.60 3.15 18.43
N ALA A 932 -39.74 2.41 19.54
CA ALA A 932 -40.13 1.01 19.54
C ALA A 932 -41.53 0.78 18.95
N ALA A 933 -42.45 1.74 19.11
CA ALA A 933 -43.79 1.66 18.54
C ALA A 933 -43.82 1.70 17.00
N LEU A 934 -42.79 2.26 16.34
CA LEU A 934 -42.67 2.27 14.87
C LEU A 934 -42.21 0.92 14.29
N ASP A 935 -41.51 0.10 15.08
CA ASP A 935 -40.90 -1.15 14.61
C ASP A 935 -41.88 -2.21 14.09
N PRO A 936 -43.04 -2.46 14.74
CA PRO A 936 -44.08 -3.31 14.18
C PRO A 936 -44.97 -2.57 13.17
N LEU A 937 -45.15 -1.25 13.33
CA LEU A 937 -46.09 -0.44 12.55
C LEU A 937 -45.63 -0.23 11.11
N VAL A 938 -44.40 0.24 10.89
CA VAL A 938 -43.91 0.61 9.55
C VAL A 938 -43.85 -0.59 8.59
N PRO A 939 -43.36 -1.78 8.97
CA PRO A 939 -43.39 -2.97 8.10
C PRO A 939 -44.81 -3.45 7.77
N ALA A 940 -45.76 -3.29 8.69
CA ALA A 940 -47.17 -3.57 8.42
C ALA A 940 -47.72 -2.59 7.36
N LEU A 941 -47.43 -1.30 7.51
CA LEU A 941 -47.82 -0.27 6.56
C LEU A 941 -47.17 -0.44 5.18
N ALA A 942 -45.90 -0.82 5.10
CA ALA A 942 -45.21 -1.04 3.82
C ALA A 942 -45.92 -2.08 2.94
N ARG A 943 -46.43 -3.16 3.58
CA ARG A 943 -47.23 -4.19 2.91
C ARG A 943 -48.59 -3.64 2.45
N LEU A 944 -49.28 -2.87 3.30
CA LEU A 944 -50.58 -2.27 3.00
C LEU A 944 -50.49 -1.22 1.88
N VAL A 945 -49.53 -0.31 1.96
CA VAL A 945 -49.26 0.74 0.97
C VAL A 945 -48.93 0.13 -0.39
N SER A 946 -48.04 -0.86 -0.42
CA SER A 946 -47.69 -1.56 -1.67
C SER A 946 -48.90 -2.27 -2.28
N ALA A 947 -49.72 -2.94 -1.47
CA ALA A 947 -50.93 -3.62 -1.93
C ALA A 947 -52.00 -2.64 -2.45
N TRP A 948 -52.20 -1.53 -1.73
CA TRP A 948 -53.15 -0.49 -2.10
C TRP A 948 -52.77 0.21 -3.40
N CYS A 949 -51.50 0.64 -3.54
CA CYS A 949 -50.98 1.26 -4.74
C CYS A 949 -51.13 0.35 -5.96
N ARG A 950 -50.80 -0.95 -5.83
CA ARG A 950 -51.00 -1.94 -6.90
C ARG A 950 -52.46 -2.06 -7.32
N ARG A 951 -53.39 -2.21 -6.35
CA ARG A 951 -54.81 -2.39 -6.65
C ARG A 951 -55.45 -1.15 -7.29
N ARG A 952 -54.93 0.04 -6.98
CA ARG A 952 -55.42 1.33 -7.51
C ARG A 952 -54.62 1.87 -8.70
N GLY A 953 -53.55 1.19 -9.12
CA GLY A 953 -52.65 1.67 -10.16
C GLY A 953 -51.92 2.98 -9.81
N ALA A 954 -51.78 3.29 -8.52
CA ALA A 954 -51.14 4.50 -8.03
C ALA A 954 -49.63 4.29 -7.84
N PRO A 955 -48.78 5.30 -8.12
CA PRO A 955 -47.36 5.21 -7.84
C PRO A 955 -47.11 5.09 -6.34
N VAL A 956 -46.18 4.21 -5.95
CA VAL A 956 -45.71 4.11 -4.57
C VAL A 956 -44.75 5.27 -4.30
N PRO A 957 -44.95 6.10 -3.25
CA PRO A 957 -44.01 7.18 -2.94
C PRO A 957 -42.60 6.66 -2.72
N THR A 958 -41.59 7.44 -3.10
CA THR A 958 -40.17 7.02 -3.12
C THR A 958 -39.65 6.57 -1.75
N GLY A 959 -40.10 7.19 -0.65
CA GLY A 959 -39.71 6.81 0.71
C GLY A 959 -40.10 5.38 1.10
N TRP A 960 -41.09 4.78 0.42
CA TRP A 960 -41.47 3.37 0.62
C TRP A 960 -40.66 2.37 -0.21
N GLN A 961 -39.84 2.85 -1.16
CA GLN A 961 -39.02 2.00 -2.04
C GLN A 961 -37.61 1.72 -1.46
N GLY A 962 -37.18 2.50 -0.47
CA GLY A 962 -35.89 2.39 0.22
C GLY A 962 -36.00 1.77 1.63
N ALA A 963 -35.61 2.52 2.66
CA ALA A 963 -35.63 2.11 4.07
C ALA A 963 -36.69 2.91 4.87
N PRO A 964 -38.00 2.57 4.76
CA PRO A 964 -39.09 3.38 5.30
C PRO A 964 -39.06 3.52 6.83
N LEU A 965 -38.51 2.53 7.54
CA LEU A 965 -38.38 2.61 9.00
C LEU A 965 -37.33 3.65 9.41
N LEU A 966 -36.23 3.75 8.67
CA LEU A 966 -35.20 4.77 8.90
C LEU A 966 -35.78 6.18 8.73
N GLU A 967 -36.47 6.45 7.62
CA GLU A 967 -37.05 7.77 7.33
C GLU A 967 -38.13 8.18 8.35
N ALA A 968 -38.94 7.23 8.83
CA ALA A 968 -39.92 7.49 9.88
C ALA A 968 -39.26 7.85 11.23
N ARG A 969 -38.22 7.11 11.64
CA ARG A 969 -37.47 7.38 12.89
C ARG A 969 -36.75 8.73 12.83
N THR A 970 -36.13 9.05 11.69
CA THR A 970 -35.50 10.35 11.43
C THR A 970 -36.49 11.51 11.59
N PHE A 971 -37.67 11.40 11.00
CA PHE A 971 -38.69 12.44 11.12
C PHE A 971 -39.19 12.58 12.57
N LEU A 972 -39.42 11.45 13.26
CA LEU A 972 -39.86 11.43 14.65
C LEU A 972 -38.87 12.16 15.56
N ASP A 973 -37.58 11.84 15.48
CA ASP A 973 -36.56 12.54 16.25
C ASP A 973 -36.50 14.03 15.86
N GLY A 974 -36.46 14.35 14.57
CA GLY A 974 -36.44 15.73 14.08
C GLY A 974 -37.60 16.60 14.59
N SER A 975 -38.78 16.02 14.82
CA SER A 975 -39.97 16.74 15.28
C SER A 975 -39.92 17.19 16.75
N GLY A 976 -39.07 16.60 17.58
CA GLY A 976 -39.02 16.84 19.04
C GLY A 976 -40.22 16.28 19.83
N LEU A 977 -41.20 15.66 19.15
CA LEU A 977 -42.42 15.16 19.77
C LEU A 977 -42.15 13.99 20.74
N SER A 978 -41.14 13.16 20.44
CA SER A 978 -40.74 12.00 21.22
C SER A 978 -40.25 12.30 22.65
N ASP A 979 -39.93 13.56 22.94
CA ASP A 979 -39.33 13.97 24.20
C ASP A 979 -40.38 14.44 25.22
N LEU A 980 -41.56 14.79 24.72
CA LEU A 980 -42.58 15.52 25.46
C LEU A 980 -43.73 14.60 25.90
N ILE A 981 -44.15 13.66 25.04
CA ILE A 981 -45.31 12.80 25.26
C ILE A 981 -45.08 11.38 24.69
N GLU A 982 -45.85 10.42 25.20
CA GLU A 982 -46.04 9.12 24.56
C GLU A 982 -47.06 9.24 23.42
N LEU A 983 -46.75 8.67 22.25
CA LEU A 983 -47.54 8.83 21.03
C LEU A 983 -48.67 7.82 20.92
N SER A 984 -49.87 8.31 20.62
CA SER A 984 -50.98 7.46 20.18
C SER A 984 -50.78 6.91 18.77
N GLU A 985 -51.49 5.83 18.42
CA GLU A 985 -51.43 5.22 17.08
C GLU A 985 -51.71 6.22 15.94
N GLY A 986 -52.67 7.13 16.13
CA GLY A 986 -52.98 8.18 15.14
C GLY A 986 -51.82 9.17 14.93
N GLN A 987 -51.08 9.50 16.00
CA GLN A 987 -49.89 10.36 15.89
C GLN A 987 -48.72 9.62 15.24
N LEU A 988 -48.54 8.33 15.51
CA LEU A 988 -47.53 7.49 14.83
C LEU A 988 -47.81 7.37 13.33
N LEU A 989 -49.07 7.25 12.91
CA LEU A 989 -49.45 7.27 11.50
C LEU A 989 -49.13 8.62 10.84
N ASP A 990 -49.37 9.73 11.53
CA ASP A 990 -49.04 11.06 11.02
C ASP A 990 -47.52 11.28 10.89
N VAL A 991 -46.73 10.73 11.83
CA VAL A 991 -45.26 10.69 11.78
C VAL A 991 -44.79 9.94 10.53
N VAL A 992 -45.31 8.75 10.27
CA VAL A 992 -44.96 7.96 9.07
C VAL A 992 -45.38 8.67 7.79
N ARG A 993 -46.58 9.26 7.75
CA ARG A 993 -47.09 10.03 6.61
C ARG A 993 -46.18 11.19 6.24
N ARG A 994 -45.69 11.94 7.24
CA ARG A 994 -44.82 13.10 7.03
C ARG A 994 -43.37 12.71 6.74
N GLY A 995 -42.86 11.64 7.36
CA GLY A 995 -41.47 11.19 7.18
C GLY A 995 -41.22 10.35 5.92
N VAL A 996 -42.11 9.39 5.63
CA VAL A 996 -41.94 8.43 4.52
C VAL A 996 -42.74 8.83 3.27
N GLY A 997 -43.75 9.69 3.46
CA GLY A 997 -44.75 10.03 2.45
C GLY A 997 -45.95 9.08 2.46
N TRP A 998 -47.03 9.47 1.79
CA TRP A 998 -48.28 8.69 1.77
C TRP A 998 -48.93 8.74 0.39
N PRO A 999 -49.45 7.62 -0.14
CA PRO A 999 -50.06 7.62 -1.46
C PRO A 999 -51.27 8.56 -1.54
N THR A 1000 -51.34 9.33 -2.62
CA THR A 1000 -52.45 10.26 -2.87
C THR A 1000 -53.78 9.50 -2.95
N GLY A 1001 -54.72 9.85 -2.07
CA GLY A 1001 -56.06 9.24 -2.01
C GLY A 1001 -56.18 7.98 -1.14
N MET A 1002 -55.10 7.52 -0.49
CA MET A 1002 -55.14 6.43 0.48
C MET A 1002 -55.58 6.95 1.86
N PRO A 1003 -56.63 6.40 2.49
CA PRO A 1003 -57.00 6.75 3.86
C PRO A 1003 -55.83 6.53 4.84
N LEU A 1004 -55.62 7.43 5.80
CA LEU A 1004 -54.56 7.31 6.82
C LEU A 1004 -54.97 6.32 7.92
N THR A 1005 -54.77 5.03 7.68
CA THR A 1005 -55.12 3.95 8.61
C THR A 1005 -54.25 2.71 8.37
N ALA A 1006 -54.03 1.93 9.43
CA ALA A 1006 -53.41 0.60 9.37
C ALA A 1006 -54.44 -0.54 9.20
N ASP A 1007 -55.74 -0.24 9.13
CA ASP A 1007 -56.79 -1.23 8.94
C ASP A 1007 -56.96 -1.61 7.46
N ALA A 1008 -56.62 -2.86 7.13
CA ALA A 1008 -56.74 -3.41 5.78
C ALA A 1008 -58.17 -3.36 5.21
N GLY A 1009 -59.19 -3.53 6.06
CA GLY A 1009 -60.59 -3.50 5.66
C GLY A 1009 -61.05 -2.10 5.21
N LEU A 1010 -60.63 -1.06 5.94
CA LEU A 1010 -60.90 0.34 5.59
C LEU A 1010 -60.14 0.79 4.33
N LEU A 1011 -59.01 0.16 4.02
CA LEU A 1011 -58.28 0.34 2.76
C LEU A 1011 -58.91 -0.41 1.58
N GLY A 1012 -59.95 -1.20 1.85
CA GLY A 1012 -60.62 -2.07 0.89
C GLY A 1012 -59.77 -3.25 0.45
N LEU A 1013 -58.68 -3.59 1.15
CA LEU A 1013 -57.77 -4.68 0.82
C LEU A 1013 -58.29 -6.01 1.36
N THR A 1014 -58.22 -7.05 0.54
CA THR A 1014 -58.56 -8.42 0.93
C THR A 1014 -57.30 -9.20 1.35
N PRO A 1015 -57.43 -10.31 2.09
CA PRO A 1015 -56.28 -11.18 2.38
C PRO A 1015 -55.53 -11.66 1.13
N ALA A 1016 -56.21 -11.76 -0.02
CA ALA A 1016 -55.59 -12.09 -1.30
C ALA A 1016 -54.69 -10.97 -1.85
N ASP A 1017 -55.01 -9.70 -1.59
CA ASP A 1017 -54.20 -8.55 -2.00
C ASP A 1017 -52.87 -8.43 -1.21
N LEU A 1018 -52.84 -9.02 -0.01
CA LEU A 1018 -51.71 -9.04 0.92
C LEU A 1018 -50.86 -10.31 0.82
N ALA A 1019 -51.29 -11.31 0.04
CA ALA A 1019 -50.55 -12.55 -0.16
C ALA A 1019 -49.23 -12.29 -0.92
N PRO A 1020 -48.08 -12.81 -0.45
CA PRO A 1020 -46.83 -12.74 -1.20
C PRO A 1020 -47.00 -13.46 -2.55
N ARG A 1021 -46.59 -12.83 -3.67
CA ARG A 1021 -46.51 -13.55 -4.95
C ARG A 1021 -45.43 -14.62 -4.85
N THR A 1022 -45.82 -15.89 -4.91
CA THR A 1022 -44.93 -16.96 -5.37
C THR A 1022 -44.87 -16.86 -6.89
N GLY A 1023 -43.84 -16.22 -7.43
CA GLY A 1023 -43.73 -16.05 -8.88
C GLY A 1023 -42.41 -15.45 -9.36
N LEU A 1024 -41.52 -16.36 -9.76
CA LEU A 1024 -40.42 -16.22 -10.73
C LEU A 1024 -39.17 -15.42 -10.31
N ALA A 1025 -38.37 -16.05 -9.45
CA ALA A 1025 -36.91 -16.02 -9.53
C ALA A 1025 -36.33 -17.33 -8.95
N GLN A 1026 -36.63 -18.46 -9.62
CA GLN A 1026 -35.86 -19.70 -9.47
C GLN A 1026 -35.52 -20.18 -10.87
N GLY A 1027 -34.23 -20.15 -11.21
CA GLY A 1027 -33.76 -20.66 -12.50
C GLY A 1027 -32.36 -20.25 -12.92
N THR A 1028 -31.35 -20.41 -12.07
CA THR A 1028 -30.00 -20.91 -12.48
C THR A 1028 -29.20 -21.29 -11.23
N ALA A 1029 -29.49 -22.46 -10.68
CA ALA A 1029 -28.52 -23.20 -9.87
C ALA A 1029 -27.50 -23.81 -10.83
N GLY A 1030 -26.28 -23.29 -10.82
CA GLY A 1030 -25.27 -23.69 -11.79
C GLY A 1030 -23.86 -23.11 -11.59
N SER A 1031 -23.36 -23.03 -10.36
CA SER A 1031 -21.91 -23.20 -10.10
C SER A 1031 -21.66 -23.42 -8.62
N ARG A 1032 -21.00 -24.52 -8.27
CA ARG A 1032 -20.45 -24.76 -6.93
C ARG A 1032 -19.39 -23.69 -6.65
N GLY A 1033 -19.66 -22.82 -5.68
CA GLY A 1033 -18.71 -21.88 -5.09
C GLY A 1033 -19.28 -21.36 -3.77
N VAL A 1034 -18.48 -21.47 -2.71
CA VAL A 1034 -18.54 -20.83 -1.36
C VAL A 1034 -19.90 -20.27 -0.92
N GLY A 1035 -20.42 -20.74 0.23
CA GLY A 1035 -21.71 -20.28 0.78
C GLY A 1035 -21.84 -18.75 0.87
N PRO A 1036 -23.07 -18.19 0.86
CA PRO A 1036 -23.27 -16.75 0.87
C PRO A 1036 -22.57 -16.15 2.08
N ALA A 1037 -21.73 -15.14 1.86
CA ALA A 1037 -21.14 -14.40 2.96
C ALA A 1037 -22.28 -13.70 3.74
N THR A 1038 -22.28 -13.82 5.06
CA THR A 1038 -23.25 -13.19 5.96
C THR A 1038 -22.52 -12.26 6.94
N ILE A 1039 -23.26 -11.31 7.52
CA ILE A 1039 -22.84 -10.54 8.69
C ILE A 1039 -23.91 -10.63 9.79
N MET A 1040 -23.47 -10.49 11.04
CA MET A 1040 -24.36 -10.32 12.19
C MET A 1040 -24.50 -8.84 12.48
N ILE A 1041 -25.73 -8.32 12.57
CA ILE A 1041 -26.03 -6.96 13.03
C ILE A 1041 -26.84 -7.11 14.31
N GLY A 1042 -26.22 -6.83 15.46
CA GLY A 1042 -26.72 -7.30 16.75
C GLY A 1042 -26.87 -8.82 16.74
N GLU A 1043 -28.05 -9.32 17.07
CA GLU A 1043 -28.35 -10.76 17.11
C GLU A 1043 -28.87 -11.34 15.78
N LYS A 1044 -28.99 -10.54 14.72
CA LYS A 1044 -29.61 -10.98 13.46
C LYS A 1044 -28.58 -11.19 12.34
N GLU A 1045 -28.65 -12.37 11.72
CA GLU A 1045 -27.83 -12.73 10.56
C GLU A 1045 -28.46 -12.23 9.25
N VAL A 1046 -27.67 -11.58 8.38
CA VAL A 1046 -28.11 -11.10 7.08
C VAL A 1046 -27.06 -11.41 6.00
N ALA A 1047 -27.52 -11.80 4.80
CA ALA A 1047 -26.66 -11.99 3.65
C ALA A 1047 -26.09 -10.65 3.16
N VAL A 1048 -24.84 -10.66 2.68
CA VAL A 1048 -24.18 -9.47 2.12
C VAL A 1048 -24.24 -9.45 0.60
N GLY A 1049 -24.13 -8.25 0.02
CA GLY A 1049 -24.27 -8.01 -1.41
C GLY A 1049 -25.23 -6.85 -1.70
N ARG A 1050 -25.10 -6.26 -2.88
CA ARG A 1050 -25.83 -5.02 -3.27
C ARG A 1050 -27.35 -5.17 -3.20
N ASP A 1051 -27.86 -6.35 -3.54
CA ASP A 1051 -29.30 -6.69 -3.48
C ASP A 1051 -29.87 -6.72 -2.05
N HIS A 1052 -29.00 -6.78 -1.03
CA HIS A 1052 -29.37 -6.83 0.37
C HIS A 1052 -29.17 -5.50 1.11
N PHE A 1053 -28.72 -4.43 0.44
CA PHE A 1053 -28.40 -3.14 1.08
C PHE A 1053 -29.61 -2.49 1.76
N SER A 1054 -30.80 -2.54 1.16
CA SER A 1054 -32.02 -2.03 1.80
C SER A 1054 -32.35 -2.80 3.10
N ALA A 1055 -32.20 -4.13 3.10
CA ALA A 1055 -32.43 -4.96 4.28
C ALA A 1055 -31.36 -4.71 5.38
N ILE A 1056 -30.10 -4.54 4.99
CA ILE A 1056 -29.00 -4.18 5.90
C ILE A 1056 -29.24 -2.80 6.51
N ALA A 1057 -29.68 -1.81 5.73
CA ALA A 1057 -29.98 -0.46 6.22
C ALA A 1057 -31.15 -0.44 7.20
N ASP A 1058 -32.24 -1.16 6.90
CA ASP A 1058 -33.38 -1.35 7.80
C ASP A 1058 -33.01 -2.09 9.09
N LEU A 1059 -32.08 -3.03 9.02
CA LEU A 1059 -31.62 -3.76 10.20
C LEU A 1059 -30.70 -2.89 11.06
N ALA A 1060 -29.77 -2.16 10.44
CA ALA A 1060 -28.89 -1.21 11.11
C ALA A 1060 -29.70 -0.11 11.82
N SER A 1061 -30.74 0.44 11.17
CA SER A 1061 -31.57 1.49 11.75
C SER A 1061 -32.27 1.05 13.03
N ARG A 1062 -32.68 -0.23 13.12
CA ARG A 1062 -33.32 -0.81 14.32
C ARG A 1062 -32.38 -0.86 15.52
N THR A 1063 -31.08 -0.93 15.26
CA THR A 1063 -30.04 -0.97 16.30
C THR A 1063 -29.57 0.40 16.78
N VAL A 1064 -30.15 1.48 16.26
CA VAL A 1064 -29.85 2.84 16.74
C VAL A 1064 -30.73 3.10 17.96
N ASP A 1065 -30.07 3.37 19.09
CA ASP A 1065 -30.68 3.75 20.35
C ASP A 1065 -30.19 5.12 20.83
N GLU A 1066 -30.79 5.65 21.90
CA GLU A 1066 -30.40 6.93 22.47
C GLU A 1066 -29.00 6.89 23.10
N ALA A 1067 -28.57 5.73 23.62
CA ALA A 1067 -27.24 5.58 24.22
C ALA A 1067 -26.12 5.85 23.19
N PHE A 1068 -26.33 5.45 21.94
CA PHE A 1068 -25.44 5.79 20.83
C PHE A 1068 -25.63 7.24 20.34
N LEU A 1069 -26.87 7.69 20.14
CA LEU A 1069 -27.15 9.04 19.60
C LEU A 1069 -26.67 10.17 20.53
N ALA A 1070 -26.74 9.96 21.85
CA ALA A 1070 -26.29 10.92 22.85
C ALA A 1070 -24.75 11.03 22.95
N GLN A 1071 -23.98 10.16 22.30
CA GLN A 1071 -22.52 10.25 22.35
C GLN A 1071 -22.05 11.57 21.73
N SER A 1072 -21.17 12.29 22.43
CA SER A 1072 -20.73 13.62 21.95
C SER A 1072 -19.78 13.61 20.75
N GLY A 1073 -19.28 12.44 20.34
CA GLY A 1073 -18.25 12.30 19.30
C GLY A 1073 -16.86 12.86 19.66
N LYS A 1074 -16.73 13.74 20.67
CA LYS A 1074 -15.47 14.40 21.00
C LYS A 1074 -14.37 13.39 21.37
N VAL A 1075 -13.24 13.51 20.69
CA VAL A 1075 -12.08 12.63 20.81
C VAL A 1075 -10.85 13.42 21.24
N ARG A 1076 -10.00 12.81 22.07
CA ARG A 1076 -8.62 13.26 22.24
C ARG A 1076 -7.72 12.30 21.47
N LEU A 1077 -6.96 12.82 20.50
CA LEU A 1077 -5.95 12.03 19.81
C LEU A 1077 -4.62 12.19 20.55
N ASP A 1078 -3.99 11.10 20.96
CA ASP A 1078 -2.62 11.15 21.51
C ASP A 1078 -1.59 11.18 20.38
N THR A 1079 -0.41 11.77 20.65
CA THR A 1079 0.72 11.81 19.71
C THR A 1079 1.29 10.41 19.55
N VAL A 1080 1.29 9.89 18.33
CA VAL A 1080 1.82 8.54 18.03
C VAL A 1080 3.36 8.59 18.03
N ALA A 1081 3.99 8.27 19.16
CA ALA A 1081 5.45 8.25 19.27
C ALA A 1081 6.11 7.27 18.27
N PRO A 1082 7.32 7.58 17.75
CA PRO A 1082 8.10 6.64 16.95
C PRO A 1082 8.51 5.46 17.83
N VAL A 1083 8.17 4.23 17.42
CA VAL A 1083 8.73 3.02 18.04
C VAL A 1083 10.23 2.99 17.68
N PRO A 1084 11.15 2.90 18.64
CA PRO A 1084 12.57 2.69 18.36
C PRO A 1084 12.74 1.35 17.63
N GLN A 1085 13.55 1.32 16.57
CA GLN A 1085 13.99 0.08 15.96
C GLN A 1085 14.74 -0.75 17.02
N LEU A 1086 14.19 -1.89 17.43
CA LEU A 1086 14.85 -2.81 18.35
C LEU A 1086 15.51 -3.94 17.56
N GLY A 1087 16.83 -4.00 17.73
CA GLY A 1087 17.67 -5.12 17.35
C GLY A 1087 17.35 -6.39 18.15
N ARG A 1088 17.94 -7.47 17.67
CA ARG A 1088 17.88 -8.85 18.21
C ARG A 1088 17.95 -8.93 19.75
N GLY A 1089 16.99 -9.64 20.33
CA GLY A 1089 17.19 -10.49 21.52
C GLY A 1089 16.34 -10.16 22.76
N GLY A 1090 15.60 -11.16 23.27
CA GLY A 1090 15.23 -11.27 24.69
C GLY A 1090 13.76 -10.98 25.04
N SER A 1091 13.05 -12.03 25.45
CA SER A 1091 11.66 -12.07 25.94
C SER A 1091 11.45 -11.33 27.27
N SER A 1092 10.43 -10.45 27.36
CA SER A 1092 9.30 -10.53 28.31
C SER A 1092 8.44 -9.26 28.24
N GLY A 1093 7.10 -9.37 28.37
CA GLY A 1093 6.20 -8.22 28.53
C GLY A 1093 5.04 -8.20 27.53
N THR A 1094 3.92 -8.82 27.90
CA THR A 1094 2.64 -8.75 27.20
C THR A 1094 2.02 -7.36 27.30
N SER A 1095 2.24 -6.52 26.28
CA SER A 1095 1.32 -5.45 25.90
C SER A 1095 0.66 -5.87 24.59
N ARG A 1096 -0.65 -6.17 24.66
CA ARG A 1096 -1.46 -6.56 23.50
C ARG A 1096 -1.58 -5.37 22.55
N VAL A 1097 -0.65 -5.25 21.61
CA VAL A 1097 -0.94 -4.63 20.32
C VAL A 1097 -1.96 -5.55 19.65
N VAL A 1098 -3.23 -5.14 19.65
CA VAL A 1098 -4.24 -5.76 18.78
C VAL A 1098 -3.86 -5.36 17.36
N VAL A 1099 -2.97 -6.16 16.76
CA VAL A 1099 -2.89 -6.26 15.31
C VAL A 1099 -4.27 -6.74 14.92
N ALA A 1100 -5.07 -5.88 14.29
CA ALA A 1100 -6.21 -6.31 13.51
C ALA A 1100 -5.66 -7.32 12.51
N ARG A 1101 -5.74 -8.61 12.87
CA ARG A 1101 -5.64 -9.69 11.91
C ARG A 1101 -6.79 -9.40 10.98
N LEU A 1102 -6.50 -8.91 9.77
CA LEU A 1102 -7.37 -9.07 8.62
C LEU A 1102 -7.61 -10.58 8.44
N HIS A 1103 -8.47 -11.15 9.26
CA HIS A 1103 -9.21 -12.35 8.92
C HIS A 1103 -10.11 -11.94 7.76
N GLN A 1104 -9.87 -12.53 6.60
CA GLN A 1104 -10.87 -12.94 5.60
C GLN A 1104 -12.26 -12.27 5.65
N VAL A 1105 -12.35 -10.94 5.65
CA VAL A 1105 -13.60 -10.22 5.37
C VAL A 1105 -13.66 -10.02 3.87
N SER A 1106 -14.65 -10.63 3.22
CA SER A 1106 -14.91 -10.43 1.79
C SER A 1106 -15.18 -8.95 1.49
N GLU A 1107 -15.02 -8.54 0.23
CA GLU A 1107 -15.34 -7.18 -0.20
C GLU A 1107 -16.80 -6.82 0.09
N ASP A 1108 -17.73 -7.77 -0.11
CA ASP A 1108 -19.15 -7.60 0.20
C ASP A 1108 -19.41 -7.38 1.70
N GLN A 1109 -18.69 -8.09 2.58
CA GLN A 1109 -18.80 -7.87 4.02
C GLN A 1109 -18.21 -6.52 4.44
N ARG A 1110 -17.13 -6.05 3.79
CA ARG A 1110 -16.57 -4.72 4.03
C ARG A 1110 -17.54 -3.61 3.62
N SER A 1111 -18.17 -3.74 2.46
CA SER A 1111 -19.21 -2.81 2.01
C SER A 1111 -20.42 -2.82 2.95
N ALA A 1112 -20.84 -3.99 3.42
CA ALA A 1112 -21.94 -4.10 4.38
C ALA A 1112 -21.62 -3.42 5.73
N ILE A 1113 -20.39 -3.58 6.26
CA ILE A 1113 -19.94 -2.87 7.47
C ILE A 1113 -19.91 -1.35 7.24
N GLY A 1114 -19.41 -0.91 6.08
CA GLY A 1114 -19.42 0.50 5.68
C GLY A 1114 -20.83 1.10 5.67
N LEU A 1115 -21.78 0.40 5.04
CA LEU A 1115 -23.19 0.81 4.99
C LEU A 1115 -23.82 0.90 6.39
N VAL A 1116 -23.58 -0.09 7.27
CA VAL A 1116 -24.03 -0.02 8.67
C VAL A 1116 -23.47 1.23 9.34
N GLY A 1117 -22.19 1.52 9.13
CA GLY A 1117 -21.53 2.73 9.61
C GLY A 1117 -22.23 4.02 9.16
N GLU A 1118 -22.51 4.17 7.87
CA GLU A 1118 -23.15 5.38 7.35
C GLU A 1118 -24.60 5.54 7.83
N VAL A 1119 -25.37 4.45 7.95
CA VAL A 1119 -26.75 4.50 8.46
C VAL A 1119 -26.78 5.02 9.90
N VAL A 1120 -25.88 4.52 10.76
CA VAL A 1120 -25.82 4.97 12.15
C VAL A 1120 -25.18 6.36 12.27
N ALA A 1121 -24.20 6.70 11.41
CA ALA A 1121 -23.63 8.05 11.31
C ALA A 1121 -24.69 9.09 10.93
N ARG A 1122 -25.57 8.78 9.97
CA ARG A 1122 -26.67 9.65 9.56
C ARG A 1122 -27.58 9.98 10.74
N ALA A 1123 -28.00 8.95 11.48
CA ALA A 1123 -28.85 9.13 12.65
C ALA A 1123 -28.16 10.00 13.72
N TRP A 1124 -26.87 9.77 13.97
CA TRP A 1124 -26.08 10.60 14.88
C TRP A 1124 -25.98 12.05 14.39
N LEU A 1125 -25.63 12.29 13.13
CA LEU A 1125 -25.54 13.64 12.57
C LEU A 1125 -26.88 14.38 12.64
N GLN A 1126 -28.01 13.72 12.36
CA GLN A 1126 -29.33 14.35 12.42
C GLN A 1126 -29.73 14.78 13.83
N ARG A 1127 -29.21 14.07 14.84
CA ARG A 1127 -29.37 14.41 16.25
C ARG A 1127 -28.59 15.68 16.66
N HIS A 1128 -27.44 15.92 16.03
CA HIS A 1128 -26.48 17.00 16.36
C HIS A 1128 -26.47 18.17 15.36
N TYR A 1129 -27.17 18.06 14.23
CA TYR A 1129 -27.18 19.08 13.18
C TYR A 1129 -28.59 19.25 12.59
N PRO A 1130 -29.06 20.49 12.33
CA PRO A 1130 -30.42 20.75 11.88
C PRO A 1130 -30.68 20.27 10.45
N GLU A 1131 -29.67 20.33 9.57
CA GLU A 1131 -29.75 19.84 8.20
C GLU A 1131 -28.59 18.89 7.91
N VAL A 1132 -28.91 17.68 7.42
CA VAL A 1132 -27.96 16.63 7.08
C VAL A 1132 -28.33 16.07 5.71
N ARG A 1133 -27.40 16.13 4.76
CA ARG A 1133 -27.54 15.56 3.41
C ARG A 1133 -26.57 14.39 3.26
N TRP A 1134 -27.11 13.23 2.88
CA TRP A 1134 -26.33 12.02 2.62
C TRP A 1134 -25.94 11.97 1.14
N ARG A 1135 -24.64 11.96 0.84
CA ARG A 1135 -24.07 12.15 -0.50
C ARG A 1135 -23.22 10.98 -1.00
N SER A 1136 -23.10 9.88 -0.24
CA SER A 1136 -22.30 8.71 -0.62
C SER A 1136 -22.94 7.88 -1.73
N GLY A 1137 -22.17 6.97 -2.32
CA GLY A 1137 -22.64 5.97 -3.28
C GLY A 1137 -23.70 5.03 -2.71
N TYR A 1138 -23.75 4.81 -1.39
CA TYR A 1138 -24.87 4.07 -0.78
C TYR A 1138 -26.17 4.87 -0.82
N ALA A 1139 -26.12 6.20 -0.64
CA ALA A 1139 -27.28 7.05 -0.78
C ALA A 1139 -27.86 6.99 -2.20
N ALA A 1140 -27.00 6.94 -3.23
CA ALA A 1140 -27.43 6.75 -4.62
C ALA A 1140 -28.16 5.41 -4.84
N VAL A 1141 -27.72 4.35 -4.18
CA VAL A 1141 -28.31 3.00 -4.31
C VAL A 1141 -29.59 2.85 -3.49
N ILE A 1142 -29.64 3.38 -2.26
CA ILE A 1142 -30.76 3.19 -1.33
C ILE A 1142 -31.89 4.19 -1.58
N ASN A 1143 -31.55 5.44 -1.87
CA ASN A 1143 -32.52 6.52 -2.04
C ASN A 1143 -32.79 6.87 -3.51
N GLY A 1144 -32.00 6.32 -4.45
CA GLY A 1144 -32.10 6.65 -5.87
C GLY A 1144 -31.63 8.07 -6.21
N ASP A 1145 -30.81 8.68 -5.35
CA ASP A 1145 -30.30 10.05 -5.52
C ASP A 1145 -29.19 10.09 -6.57
N ARG A 1146 -29.42 10.81 -7.68
CA ARG A 1146 -28.46 10.91 -8.80
C ARG A 1146 -27.32 11.90 -8.52
N GLU A 1147 -27.47 12.75 -7.51
CA GLU A 1147 -26.43 13.71 -7.11
C GLU A 1147 -25.45 13.13 -6.07
N ALA A 1148 -25.76 11.97 -5.49
CA ALA A 1148 -24.91 11.27 -4.54
C ALA A 1148 -23.84 10.44 -5.28
N SER A 1149 -22.57 10.57 -4.87
CA SER A 1149 -21.42 9.93 -5.52
C SER A 1149 -20.21 9.85 -4.59
N ASP A 1150 -19.54 8.68 -4.57
CA ASP A 1150 -18.26 8.48 -3.87
C ASP A 1150 -17.12 9.35 -4.44
N SER A 1151 -17.31 9.92 -5.64
CA SER A 1151 -16.34 10.85 -6.24
C SER A 1151 -16.24 12.19 -5.50
N LEU A 1152 -17.19 12.52 -4.62
CA LEU A 1152 -17.19 13.75 -3.82
C LEU A 1152 -16.13 13.71 -2.70
N GLY A 1153 -15.73 12.51 -2.26
CA GLY A 1153 -14.72 12.31 -1.23
C GLY A 1153 -15.20 12.59 0.20
N TYR A 1154 -16.51 12.62 0.42
CA TYR A 1154 -17.16 12.69 1.73
C TYR A 1154 -18.57 12.06 1.65
N ASP A 1155 -19.07 11.56 2.77
CA ASP A 1155 -20.37 10.88 2.84
C ASP A 1155 -21.52 11.82 3.21
N PHE A 1156 -21.27 12.85 4.02
CA PHE A 1156 -22.32 13.76 4.51
C PHE A 1156 -21.95 15.24 4.42
N GLU A 1157 -22.96 16.06 4.13
CA GLU A 1157 -22.92 17.52 4.25
C GLU A 1157 -23.87 17.95 5.36
N VAL A 1158 -23.43 18.79 6.28
CA VAL A 1158 -24.31 19.34 7.33
C VAL A 1158 -24.24 20.85 7.38
N ALA A 1159 -25.38 21.50 7.58
CA ALA A 1159 -25.41 22.93 7.86
C ALA A 1159 -24.82 23.18 9.25
N TRP A 1160 -23.81 24.06 9.31
CA TRP A 1160 -23.13 24.41 10.56
C TRP A 1160 -22.80 25.91 10.55
N ARG A 1161 -23.49 26.68 11.39
CA ARG A 1161 -23.43 28.15 11.38
C ARG A 1161 -23.74 28.66 9.96
N ASP A 1162 -23.02 29.67 9.48
CA ASP A 1162 -23.16 30.21 8.11
C ASP A 1162 -22.36 29.41 7.06
N THR A 1163 -21.99 28.16 7.35
CA THR A 1163 -21.21 27.30 6.46
C THR A 1163 -21.71 25.85 6.44
N THR A 1164 -21.04 25.00 5.67
CA THR A 1164 -21.36 23.57 5.55
C THR A 1164 -20.19 22.74 6.02
N ARG A 1165 -20.37 21.83 6.98
CA ARG A 1165 -19.35 20.83 7.34
C ARG A 1165 -19.49 19.56 6.50
N LEU A 1166 -18.36 18.95 6.19
CA LEU A 1166 -18.25 17.73 5.38
C LEU A 1166 -17.73 16.59 6.27
N TYR A 1167 -18.42 15.46 6.26
CA TYR A 1167 -18.08 14.30 7.07
C TYR A 1167 -17.84 13.06 6.20
N GLU A 1168 -16.68 12.44 6.39
CA GLU A 1168 -16.33 11.12 5.83
C GLU A 1168 -16.47 10.06 6.93
N VAL A 1169 -17.14 8.94 6.65
CA VAL A 1169 -17.43 7.89 7.64
C VAL A 1169 -16.48 6.71 7.46
N LYS A 1170 -15.84 6.30 8.55
CA LYS A 1170 -15.03 5.08 8.60
C LYS A 1170 -15.56 4.13 9.66
N ALA A 1171 -15.95 2.93 9.25
CA ALA A 1171 -16.59 1.95 10.13
C ALA A 1171 -15.71 0.71 10.34
N LEU A 1172 -15.60 0.27 11.59
CA LEU A 1172 -14.85 -0.91 12.00
C LEU A 1172 -15.78 -1.89 12.73
N SER A 1173 -15.59 -3.19 12.49
CA SER A 1173 -16.36 -4.24 13.17
C SER A 1173 -15.92 -4.46 14.61
N GLU A 1174 -14.67 -4.16 14.95
CA GLU A 1174 -14.10 -4.35 16.29
C GLU A 1174 -14.23 -3.08 17.16
N PRO A 1175 -14.29 -3.21 18.50
CA PRO A 1175 -14.26 -2.08 19.43
C PRO A 1175 -12.93 -1.31 19.37
N VAL A 1176 -12.91 -0.08 19.90
CA VAL A 1176 -11.73 0.79 19.87
C VAL A 1176 -10.54 0.20 20.65
N GLY A 1177 -9.39 0.07 19.99
CA GLY A 1177 -8.10 -0.28 20.62
C GLY A 1177 -7.22 0.95 20.86
N GLU A 1178 -6.04 0.76 21.50
CA GLU A 1178 -5.07 1.85 21.73
C GLU A 1178 -4.60 2.54 20.43
N ARG A 1179 -4.61 1.81 19.32
CA ARG A 1179 -4.32 2.32 17.98
C ARG A 1179 -5.37 1.80 17.02
N VAL A 1180 -5.88 2.70 16.19
CA VAL A 1180 -6.88 2.40 15.16
C VAL A 1180 -6.28 2.71 13.80
N GLU A 1181 -6.48 1.82 12.84
CA GLU A 1181 -6.09 2.01 11.44
C GLU A 1181 -7.33 2.02 10.54
N PHE A 1182 -7.38 2.97 9.61
CA PHE A 1182 -8.40 3.02 8.55
C PHE A 1182 -7.76 3.53 7.25
N GLU A 1183 -8.42 3.29 6.12
CA GLU A 1183 -7.93 3.71 4.80
C GLU A 1183 -8.72 4.90 4.31
N LEU A 1184 -8.02 5.89 3.72
CA LEU A 1184 -8.65 6.98 2.96
C LEU A 1184 -8.41 6.76 1.47
N GLY A 1185 -9.49 6.76 0.68
CA GLY A 1185 -9.44 6.64 -0.78
C GLY A 1185 -8.87 7.89 -1.46
N PRO A 1186 -8.50 7.82 -2.76
CA PRO A 1186 -7.94 8.98 -3.48
C PRO A 1186 -8.84 10.23 -3.49
N SER A 1187 -10.16 10.07 -3.67
CA SER A 1187 -11.13 11.18 -3.64
C SER A 1187 -11.25 11.79 -2.24
N GLU A 1188 -11.26 10.97 -1.20
CA GLU A 1188 -11.31 11.40 0.20
C GLU A 1188 -10.02 12.14 0.61
N VAL A 1189 -8.86 11.68 0.14
CA VAL A 1189 -7.58 12.37 0.36
C VAL A 1189 -7.57 13.73 -0.32
N ASP A 1190 -8.13 13.85 -1.52
CA ASP A 1190 -8.22 15.11 -2.25
C ASP A 1190 -9.19 16.10 -1.59
N ALA A 1191 -10.38 15.63 -1.20
CA ALA A 1191 -11.36 16.42 -0.44
C ALA A 1191 -10.79 16.89 0.91
N ALA A 1192 -10.12 16.00 1.65
CA ALA A 1192 -9.46 16.32 2.90
C ALA A 1192 -8.32 17.33 2.70
N ARG A 1193 -7.53 17.26 1.63
CA ARG A 1193 -6.50 18.26 1.31
C ARG A 1193 -7.10 19.62 0.94
N THR A 1194 -8.13 19.61 0.10
CA THR A 1194 -8.84 20.81 -0.36
C THR A 1194 -9.45 21.59 0.80
N HIS A 1195 -10.02 20.88 1.78
CA HIS A 1195 -10.67 21.45 2.96
C HIS A 1195 -9.79 21.39 4.24
N ALA A 1196 -8.47 21.43 4.08
CA ALA A 1196 -7.51 21.40 5.20
C ALA A 1196 -7.51 22.67 6.06
N ARG A 1197 -7.93 23.82 5.50
CA ARG A 1197 -8.06 25.11 6.19
C ARG A 1197 -9.51 25.31 6.67
N GLY A 1198 -9.71 25.81 7.89
CA GLY A 1198 -11.04 26.15 8.42
C GLY A 1198 -11.83 25.00 9.07
N GLY A 1199 -11.27 23.80 9.19
CA GLY A 1199 -11.87 22.69 9.96
C GLY A 1199 -13.20 22.15 9.42
N ARG A 1200 -13.48 22.41 8.13
CA ARG A 1200 -14.72 22.09 7.42
C ARG A 1200 -14.91 20.59 7.19
N TYR A 1201 -13.82 19.88 6.89
CA TYR A 1201 -13.79 18.43 6.69
C TYR A 1201 -13.47 17.70 7.98
N ARG A 1202 -14.15 16.59 8.26
CA ARG A 1202 -14.00 15.76 9.46
C ARG A 1202 -14.19 14.29 9.11
N ILE A 1203 -13.64 13.41 9.94
CA ILE A 1203 -13.84 11.96 9.79
C ILE A 1203 -14.69 11.48 10.99
N LEU A 1204 -15.82 10.83 10.73
CA LEU A 1204 -16.58 10.09 11.74
C LEU A 1204 -16.11 8.64 11.76
N LEU A 1205 -15.33 8.29 12.78
CA LEU A 1205 -14.91 6.92 13.01
C LEU A 1205 -15.94 6.21 13.89
N ILE A 1206 -16.54 5.15 13.36
CA ILE A 1206 -17.46 4.26 14.09
C ILE A 1206 -16.75 2.94 14.39
N THR A 1207 -16.65 2.59 15.66
CA THR A 1207 -16.10 1.29 16.10
C THR A 1207 -17.20 0.38 16.61
N ALA A 1208 -16.96 -0.94 16.58
CA ALA A 1208 -17.95 -1.95 16.89
C ALA A 1208 -19.26 -1.75 16.10
N ALA A 1209 -19.17 -1.41 14.81
CA ALA A 1209 -20.31 -0.99 13.99
C ALA A 1209 -21.46 -2.02 13.99
N LEU A 1210 -21.11 -3.30 14.01
CA LEU A 1210 -22.05 -4.43 13.99
C LEU A 1210 -22.61 -4.80 15.37
N ASP A 1211 -22.03 -4.30 16.45
CA ASP A 1211 -22.40 -4.60 17.84
C ASP A 1211 -23.01 -3.35 18.50
N PRO A 1212 -24.34 -3.25 18.62
CA PRO A 1212 -25.01 -2.06 19.12
C PRO A 1212 -24.62 -1.71 20.56
N GLU A 1213 -24.36 -2.69 21.42
CA GLU A 1213 -24.06 -2.47 22.84
C GLU A 1213 -22.70 -1.80 23.05
N HIS A 1214 -21.73 -2.12 22.20
CA HIS A 1214 -20.36 -1.62 22.29
C HIS A 1214 -20.04 -0.52 21.25
N ARG A 1215 -21.02 -0.11 20.44
CA ARG A 1215 -20.84 0.84 19.35
C ARG A 1215 -20.39 2.21 19.85
N GLN A 1216 -19.35 2.77 19.23
CA GLN A 1216 -18.84 4.11 19.56
C GLN A 1216 -18.63 4.96 18.33
N VAL A 1217 -18.79 6.28 18.48
CA VAL A 1217 -18.54 7.29 17.44
C VAL A 1217 -17.48 8.29 17.89
N PHE A 1218 -16.50 8.55 17.03
CA PHE A 1218 -15.43 9.52 17.24
C PHE A 1218 -15.36 10.51 16.08
N GLU A 1219 -15.50 11.80 16.38
CA GLU A 1219 -15.32 12.90 15.44
C GLU A 1219 -13.85 13.31 15.39
N LEU A 1220 -13.15 12.78 14.40
CA LEU A 1220 -11.73 13.03 14.21
C LEU A 1220 -11.48 14.31 13.38
N PRO A 1221 -10.42 15.09 13.69
CA PRO A 1221 -10.02 16.21 12.86
C PRO A 1221 -9.47 15.74 11.52
N ASN A 1222 -9.52 16.62 10.52
CA ASN A 1222 -8.92 16.37 9.21
C ASN A 1222 -7.40 16.10 9.36
N PRO A 1223 -6.87 14.98 8.83
CA PRO A 1223 -5.45 14.63 8.90
C PRO A 1223 -4.50 15.69 8.33
N PHE A 1224 -4.97 16.51 7.39
CA PHE A 1224 -4.18 17.57 6.75
C PHE A 1224 -4.34 18.95 7.41
N SER A 1225 -5.23 19.09 8.39
CA SER A 1225 -5.42 20.30 9.18
C SER A 1225 -4.36 20.45 10.28
N ALA A 1226 -4.20 21.66 10.83
CA ALA A 1226 -3.27 21.91 11.94
C ALA A 1226 -3.54 20.99 13.16
N ALA A 1227 -4.81 20.70 13.46
CA ALA A 1227 -5.20 19.82 14.56
C ALA A 1227 -4.93 18.32 14.29
N GLY A 1228 -4.74 17.92 13.02
CA GLY A 1228 -4.54 16.53 12.62
C GLY A 1228 -3.10 16.16 12.23
N ARG A 1229 -2.29 17.09 11.71
CA ARG A 1229 -0.98 16.80 11.08
C ARG A 1229 -0.01 15.99 11.93
N GLU A 1230 -0.06 16.12 13.25
CA GLU A 1230 0.83 15.42 14.20
C GLU A 1230 0.14 14.26 14.95
N ARG A 1231 -1.15 14.07 14.72
CA ARG A 1231 -2.01 13.12 15.43
C ARG A 1231 -2.33 11.87 14.60
N PHE A 1232 -2.08 11.92 13.29
CA PHE A 1232 -2.21 10.79 12.37
C PHE A 1232 -0.87 10.37 11.80
N ARG A 1233 -0.67 9.06 11.68
CA ARG A 1233 0.51 8.46 11.05
C ARG A 1233 0.10 7.68 9.81
N ILE A 1234 0.80 7.88 8.71
CA ILE A 1234 0.63 7.06 7.50
C ILE A 1234 1.43 5.76 7.66
N VAL A 1235 0.78 4.61 7.47
CA VAL A 1235 1.39 3.28 7.57
C VAL A 1235 1.32 2.60 6.20
N GLY A 1236 2.47 2.31 5.57
CA GLY A 1236 2.51 1.67 4.25
C GLY A 1236 2.37 2.64 3.07
N LYS A 1237 1.73 2.20 1.97
CA LYS A 1237 1.71 2.86 0.63
C LYS A 1237 0.89 4.17 0.52
N GLY A 1238 0.79 4.98 1.57
CA GLY A 1238 0.24 6.34 1.47
C GLY A 1238 -1.29 6.51 1.65
N LEU A 1239 -2.06 5.43 1.79
CA LEU A 1239 -3.54 5.49 1.91
C LEU A 1239 -4.07 5.04 3.28
N ARG A 1240 -3.23 4.46 4.14
CA ARG A 1240 -3.64 3.94 5.44
C ARG A 1240 -3.17 4.87 6.57
N TYR A 1241 -4.13 5.30 7.38
CA TYR A 1241 -3.94 6.24 8.47
C TYR A 1241 -4.11 5.51 9.80
N GLN A 1242 -3.20 5.80 10.72
CA GLN A 1242 -3.19 5.29 12.08
C GLN A 1242 -3.34 6.45 13.07
N CYS A 1243 -4.21 6.31 14.05
CA CYS A 1243 -4.37 7.26 15.15
C CYS A 1243 -4.67 6.54 16.48
N SER A 1244 -4.52 7.26 17.60
CA SER A 1244 -4.85 6.77 18.94
C SER A 1244 -5.99 7.58 19.54
N PRO A 1245 -7.26 7.20 19.28
CA PRO A 1245 -8.41 7.88 19.85
C PRO A 1245 -8.63 7.45 21.30
N LEU A 1246 -8.52 8.40 22.23
CA LEU A 1246 -8.94 8.22 23.61
C LEU A 1246 -10.28 8.94 23.84
N ARG A 1247 -11.18 8.24 24.52
CA ARG A 1247 -12.39 8.87 25.06
C ARG A 1247 -11.94 9.82 26.17
N ASN A 1248 -12.46 11.04 26.20
CA ASN A 1248 -12.32 11.89 27.38
C ASN A 1248 -13.07 11.20 28.53
N SER A 1249 -12.36 10.44 29.35
CA SER A 1249 -12.89 9.88 30.59
C SER A 1249 -13.16 11.05 31.53
N ARG A 1250 -14.45 11.34 31.76
CA ARG A 1250 -14.86 12.02 33.00
C ARG A 1250 -14.28 11.18 34.14
N ARG A 1251 -13.38 11.77 34.96
CA ARG A 1251 -13.18 11.24 36.31
C ARG A 1251 -14.56 11.29 37.00
N PRO A 1252 -14.90 10.27 37.80
CA PRO A 1252 -16.22 10.11 38.40
C PRO A 1252 -16.68 11.36 39.16
#